data_AF-D0N717-F1
#
_entry.id   AF-D0N717-F1
#
_cell.length_a   1.000
_cell.length_b   1.000
_cell.length_c   1.000
_cell.angle_alpha   90.00
_cell.angle_beta   90.00
_cell.angle_gamma   90.00
#
_symmetry.space_group_name_H-M   'P 1'
#
loop_
_entity.id
_entity.type
_entity.pdbx_description
1 polymer ?
#
loop_
_entity_poly.entity_id
_entity_poly.type
_entity_poly.pdbx_seq_one_letter_code
_entity_poly.pdbx_strand_id
1 'polypeptide(L)'
;MLCISWASLSVGLQTYPTLGESIILNDMDLFVLAVFILEAFIKIMAEGLYPWRFFTGKEMRWNCFDFAIIVMSLPIWGSALGGSSIAILRMLRLMRIMKLVKRIPQLYMIVMGLIGGLKSIGYIMLLLFLVFYLYAISGMYAWQDNDTFHFRSVPIAMITLFRMSTLENWATIMDINYFGCDRFDGGYYSTDPAKTASFQYCNVTRVYGANVTDSSLASQRALNQVMATLYFITFILISAFVMLSLFIGAITMSMTQSMEHMKKAQEEAEAKKRAEKARKRAQEAELRALEAEKKRAAGEAQEISDLDPTKTGKLSAAERRERQKMREVLMQTWDDCDLTDILTQQQGDTRSIKGAYLKVAGVATKIVEHPKFSLFVTCVIIMAGVMVGLQTSSEVVDVLGALLTGLDTAILTVFTAEVTLKILAEGLEPWNYFRGAWNVFDFIIVVGSFTKGSGGMLTMLRLLRLLRVLKLVRAFPQLQVIVSALIKGVSSIGYIGLILLLCFYVFGIVGNMLFAENDPFHFQYLHFAMISLFQLATMDGWSDVLYINYYGCDLYGYDAYRDLGYECKHQPGGMLAVLYFFVFIVLGGMVLITLFIGVVTTSMEEATQEMEAEKELVRRVEALRSQHDIDAKVVASYMQVFRMLDLDGSGSVEEAELRTGLAAIGKYPTYEELKEMMDVVDEDGSGQIDIVEFVEFMIHVREKSNQQHAARLAAEAALAAEHSSRSWSSPRAALSPRNGLNCSVMPYISDKESQDANVDANSTNPGISLDVEAHSEEGSETALLSQEAPARPRSGRVTSKILPSG
;
A
#
# COMPACT_ATOMS: atom_id res chain seq x y z
N MET A 1 17.18 18.25 13.75
CA MET A 1 17.17 17.26 12.68
C MET A 1 18.48 17.28 11.91
N LEU A 2 18.82 18.38 11.22
CA LEU A 2 20.06 18.49 10.43
C LEU A 2 21.34 18.03 11.16
N CYS A 3 21.60 18.50 12.38
CA CYS A 3 22.79 18.07 13.15
C CYS A 3 22.75 16.57 13.54
N ILE A 4 21.57 15.98 13.77
CA ILE A 4 21.43 14.56 14.09
C ILE A 4 21.70 13.72 12.84
N SER A 5 21.10 14.10 11.70
CA SER A 5 21.31 13.46 10.42
C SER A 5 22.78 13.55 9.98
N TRP A 6 23.39 14.73 10.13
CA TRP A 6 24.81 14.92 9.86
C TRP A 6 25.71 14.10 10.78
N ALA A 7 25.48 14.11 12.09
CA ALA A 7 26.25 13.28 13.04
C ALA A 7 26.11 11.78 12.75
N SER A 8 24.98 11.35 12.20
CA SER A 8 24.78 9.96 11.80
C SER A 8 25.57 9.66 10.53
N LEU A 9 25.46 10.53 9.52
CA LEU A 9 26.16 10.44 8.25
C LEU A 9 27.68 10.50 8.42
N SER A 10 28.20 11.37 9.31
CA SER A 10 29.64 11.54 9.53
C SER A 10 30.29 10.27 10.02
N VAL A 11 29.65 9.54 10.95
CA VAL A 11 30.14 8.24 11.42
C VAL A 11 30.13 7.21 10.29
N GLY A 12 29.13 7.23 9.42
CA GLY A 12 29.11 6.39 8.22
C GLY A 12 30.22 6.73 7.24
N LEU A 13 30.51 8.00 7.02
CA LEU A 13 31.61 8.45 6.16
C LEU A 13 32.99 8.09 6.74
N GLN A 14 33.12 8.07 8.07
CA GLN A 14 34.36 7.65 8.75
C GLN A 14 34.70 6.17 8.56
N THR A 15 33.74 5.33 8.12
CA THR A 15 34.02 3.92 7.78
C THR A 15 34.84 3.78 6.49
N TYR A 16 34.88 4.82 5.65
CA TYR A 16 35.68 4.80 4.42
C TYR A 16 37.14 5.11 4.76
N PRO A 17 38.11 4.25 4.37
CA PRO A 17 39.52 4.42 4.73
C PRO A 17 40.09 5.78 4.36
N THR A 18 39.66 6.36 3.23
CA THR A 18 40.13 7.66 2.73
C THR A 18 39.52 8.87 3.46
N LEU A 19 38.35 8.71 4.08
CA LEU A 19 37.59 9.80 4.72
C LEU A 19 37.71 9.77 6.25
N GLY A 20 38.08 8.62 6.83
CA GLY A 20 38.20 8.42 8.28
C GLY A 20 39.19 9.36 8.98
N GLU A 21 40.26 9.78 8.30
CA GLU A 21 41.27 10.70 8.84
C GLU A 21 41.05 12.17 8.44
N SER A 22 39.95 12.48 7.75
CA SER A 22 39.76 13.83 7.25
C SER A 22 39.51 14.84 8.38
N ILE A 23 40.32 15.91 8.37
CA ILE A 23 40.25 17.01 9.36
C ILE A 23 38.85 17.64 9.36
N ILE A 24 38.26 17.80 8.17
CA ILE A 24 36.93 18.40 7.98
C ILE A 24 35.84 17.60 8.71
N LEU A 25 35.86 16.26 8.63
CA LEU A 25 34.87 15.43 9.33
C LEU A 25 35.02 15.54 10.85
N ASN A 26 36.25 15.59 11.36
CA ASN A 26 36.50 15.76 12.80
C ASN A 26 36.06 17.13 13.33
N ASP A 27 36.33 18.21 12.59
CA ASP A 27 35.90 19.57 12.95
C ASP A 27 34.37 19.69 12.95
N MET A 28 33.71 19.10 11.97
CA MET A 28 32.25 19.06 11.91
C MET A 28 31.63 18.22 13.04
N ASP A 29 32.26 17.09 13.41
CA ASP A 29 31.83 16.28 14.56
C ASP A 29 31.92 17.06 15.88
N LEU A 30 32.99 17.85 16.05
CA LEU A 30 33.17 18.72 17.22
C LEU A 30 32.13 19.84 17.25
N PHE A 31 31.85 20.47 16.10
CA PHE A 31 30.80 21.48 15.97
C PHE A 31 29.43 20.92 16.36
N VAL A 32 29.06 19.74 15.84
CA VAL A 32 27.79 19.11 16.19
C VAL A 32 27.72 18.71 17.66
N LEU A 33 28.82 18.24 18.24
CA LEU A 33 28.90 17.97 19.67
C LEU A 33 28.67 19.25 20.51
N ALA A 34 29.25 20.38 20.10
CA ALA A 34 29.04 21.66 20.77
C ALA A 34 27.56 22.11 20.71
N VAL A 35 26.89 21.91 19.58
CA VAL A 35 25.45 22.17 19.45
C VAL A 35 24.63 21.31 20.41
N PHE A 36 24.97 20.02 20.58
CA PHE A 36 24.25 19.15 21.52
C PHE A 36 24.51 19.50 22.98
N ILE A 37 25.72 19.92 23.33
CA ILE A 37 26.03 20.44 24.68
C ILE A 37 25.19 21.69 24.94
N LEU A 38 25.11 22.62 23.98
CA LEU A 38 24.30 23.82 24.08
C LEU A 38 22.80 23.48 24.22
N GLU A 39 22.29 22.54 23.43
CA GLU A 39 20.89 22.06 23.53
C GLU A 39 20.60 21.51 24.93
N ALA A 40 21.47 20.66 25.47
CA ALA A 40 21.30 20.10 26.81
C ALA A 40 21.34 21.19 27.89
N PHE A 41 22.27 22.14 27.77
CA PHE A 41 22.38 23.27 28.68
C PHE A 41 21.12 24.14 28.67
N ILE A 42 20.59 24.48 27.48
CA ILE A 42 19.34 25.26 27.35
C ILE A 42 18.17 24.52 27.99
N LYS A 43 18.05 23.20 27.79
CA LYS A 43 16.98 22.40 28.42
C LYS A 43 17.08 22.38 29.95
N ILE A 44 18.29 22.25 30.49
CA ILE A 44 18.50 22.30 31.95
C ILE A 44 18.13 23.68 32.49
N MET A 45 18.48 24.75 31.78
CA MET A 45 18.13 26.14 32.16
C MET A 45 16.64 26.44 32.03
N ALA A 46 15.93 25.82 31.08
CA ALA A 46 14.49 26.03 30.87
C ALA A 46 13.64 25.53 32.04
N GLU A 47 14.14 24.59 32.85
CA GLU A 47 13.49 24.13 34.08
C GLU A 47 13.60 25.13 35.24
N GLY A 48 14.28 26.26 35.04
CA GLY A 48 14.35 27.38 35.97
C GLY A 48 15.09 27.03 37.26
N LEU A 49 14.47 27.29 38.42
CA LEU A 49 15.06 27.09 39.75
C LEU A 49 15.26 25.61 40.14
N TYR A 50 14.74 24.67 39.35
CA TYR A 50 14.82 23.23 39.62
C TYR A 50 15.47 22.46 38.46
N PRO A 51 16.77 22.69 38.17
CA PRO A 51 17.48 22.03 37.07
C PRO A 51 17.50 20.49 37.21
N TRP A 52 17.39 19.97 38.43
CA TRP A 52 17.25 18.53 38.71
C TRP A 52 16.00 17.90 38.09
N ARG A 53 14.98 18.69 37.75
CA ARG A 53 13.77 18.23 37.05
C ARG A 53 14.06 17.71 35.65
N PHE A 54 15.16 18.14 35.03
CA PHE A 54 15.67 17.56 33.78
C PHE A 54 15.91 16.04 33.93
N PHE A 55 16.44 15.62 35.08
CA PHE A 55 16.79 14.22 35.39
C PHE A 55 15.71 13.46 36.15
N THR A 56 14.62 14.09 36.58
CA THR A 56 13.55 13.44 37.38
C THR A 56 12.13 13.66 36.84
N GLY A 57 11.98 14.48 35.79
CA GLY A 57 10.70 14.82 35.18
C GLY A 57 10.09 13.73 34.30
N LYS A 58 8.99 14.07 33.63
CA LYS A 58 8.20 13.15 32.77
C LYS A 58 9.02 12.54 31.62
N GLU A 59 10.03 13.27 31.11
CA GLU A 59 10.93 12.81 30.04
C GLU A 59 12.29 12.28 30.55
N MET A 60 12.43 11.98 31.84
CA MET A 60 13.69 11.57 32.48
C MET A 60 14.49 10.53 31.67
N ARG A 61 13.84 9.45 31.21
CA ARG A 61 14.54 8.35 30.51
C ARG A 61 15.28 8.85 29.27
N TRP A 62 14.66 9.78 28.52
CA TRP A 62 15.23 10.35 27.31
C TRP A 62 16.26 11.44 27.60
N ASN A 63 16.02 12.27 28.59
CA ASN A 63 16.95 13.32 28.99
C ASN A 63 18.25 12.73 29.55
N CYS A 64 18.16 11.71 30.41
CA CYS A 64 19.32 10.98 30.91
C CYS A 64 20.09 10.27 29.79
N PHE A 65 19.38 9.65 28.84
CA PHE A 65 19.98 8.99 27.69
C PHE A 65 20.73 9.99 26.77
N ASP A 66 20.10 11.12 26.43
CA ASP A 66 20.70 12.18 25.63
C ASP A 66 21.94 12.77 26.30
N PHE A 67 21.86 12.98 27.62
CA PHE A 67 22.99 13.47 28.42
C PHE A 67 24.14 12.47 28.47
N ALA A 68 23.84 11.17 28.67
CA ALA A 68 24.84 10.11 28.65
C ALA A 68 25.57 10.04 27.29
N ILE A 69 24.85 10.18 26.17
CA ILE A 69 25.47 10.22 24.83
C ILE A 69 26.42 11.40 24.70
N ILE A 70 26.04 12.58 25.19
CA ILE A 70 26.89 13.78 25.15
C ILE A 70 28.17 13.54 25.96
N VAL A 71 28.05 13.03 27.18
CA VAL A 71 29.20 12.75 28.06
C VAL A 71 30.13 11.72 27.44
N MET A 72 29.60 10.60 26.94
CA MET A 72 30.39 9.54 26.30
C MET A 72 31.03 9.97 24.98
N SER A 73 30.51 11.02 24.37
CA SER A 73 31.03 11.59 23.12
C SER A 73 32.20 12.57 23.32
N LEU A 74 32.51 12.95 24.55
CA LEU A 74 33.57 13.92 24.82
C LEU A 74 34.95 13.38 24.43
N PRO A 75 35.83 14.19 23.81
CA PRO A 75 37.18 13.76 23.41
C PRO A 75 38.05 13.24 24.56
N ILE A 76 37.74 13.64 25.81
CA ILE A 76 38.51 13.32 27.01
C ILE A 76 38.67 11.81 27.24
N TRP A 77 37.70 11.02 26.79
CA TRP A 77 37.71 9.57 26.93
C TRP A 77 38.75 8.90 26.02
N GLY A 78 39.05 9.52 24.87
CA GLY A 78 40.03 8.98 23.92
C GLY A 78 41.45 9.00 24.45
N SER A 79 41.81 10.04 25.23
CA SER A 79 43.12 10.14 25.90
C SER A 79 43.20 9.34 27.20
N ALA A 80 42.07 9.10 27.87
CA ALA A 80 42.05 8.49 29.20
C ALA A 80 42.03 6.96 29.19
N LEU A 81 41.45 6.32 28.16
CA LEU A 81 41.19 4.87 28.16
C LEU A 81 42.10 4.04 27.25
N GLY A 82 43.03 4.67 26.50
CA GLY A 82 43.95 3.97 25.61
C GLY A 82 43.32 3.43 24.31
N GLY A 83 44.16 2.98 23.38
CA GLY A 83 43.84 2.82 21.95
C GLY A 83 42.66 1.90 21.59
N SER A 84 42.46 0.79 22.30
CA SER A 84 41.35 -0.16 22.04
C SER A 84 39.99 0.40 22.48
N SER A 85 39.95 1.24 23.52
CA SER A 85 38.73 1.88 23.99
C SER A 85 38.27 3.01 23.07
N ILE A 86 39.15 3.57 22.22
CA ILE A 86 38.80 4.60 21.25
C ILE A 86 37.80 4.07 20.21
N ALA A 87 37.89 2.81 19.81
CA ALA A 87 36.92 2.19 18.90
C ALA A 87 35.53 2.08 19.54
N ILE A 88 35.46 1.65 20.81
CA ILE A 88 34.20 1.53 21.57
C ILE A 88 33.57 2.90 21.81
N LEU A 89 34.37 3.91 22.17
CA LEU A 89 33.88 5.29 22.34
C LEU A 89 33.38 5.90 21.02
N ARG A 90 33.99 5.52 19.88
CA ARG A 90 33.48 5.86 18.54
C ARG A 90 32.15 5.15 18.26
N MET A 91 32.00 3.88 18.62
CA MET A 91 30.72 3.14 18.50
C MET A 91 29.60 3.81 19.29
N LEU A 92 29.86 4.29 20.51
CA LEU A 92 28.84 4.94 21.32
C LEU A 92 28.28 6.23 20.70
N ARG A 93 29.00 6.85 19.75
CA ARG A 93 28.48 8.00 18.98
C ARG A 93 27.31 7.60 18.09
N LEU A 94 27.20 6.32 17.68
CA LEU A 94 26.07 5.81 16.92
C LEU A 94 24.75 5.92 17.67
N MET A 95 24.78 5.87 19.01
CA MET A 95 23.57 6.03 19.84
C MET A 95 22.88 7.39 19.62
N ARG A 96 23.57 8.39 19.06
CA ARG A 96 22.97 9.67 18.63
C ARG A 96 21.85 9.47 17.61
N ILE A 97 21.91 8.41 16.80
CA ILE A 97 20.88 8.08 15.81
C ILE A 97 19.53 7.79 16.46
N MET A 98 19.52 7.29 17.71
CA MET A 98 18.30 7.07 18.49
C MET A 98 17.56 8.38 18.79
N LYS A 99 18.24 9.55 18.72
CA LYS A 99 17.55 10.85 18.80
C LYS A 99 16.61 11.09 17.61
N LEU A 100 16.87 10.47 16.46
CA LEU A 100 15.97 10.53 15.29
C LEU A 100 14.64 9.83 15.60
N VAL A 101 14.69 8.71 16.33
CA VAL A 101 13.50 7.95 16.77
C VAL A 101 12.54 8.85 17.52
N LYS A 102 13.01 9.60 18.53
CA LYS A 102 12.17 10.53 19.29
C LYS A 102 11.59 11.67 18.44
N ARG A 103 12.29 12.10 17.40
CA ARG A 103 11.87 13.25 16.57
C ARG A 103 10.80 12.89 15.55
N ILE A 104 10.72 11.62 15.13
CA ILE A 104 9.70 11.12 14.20
C ILE A 104 8.67 10.33 15.03
N PRO A 105 7.46 10.86 15.26
CA PRO A 105 6.50 10.22 16.16
C PRO A 105 6.13 8.81 15.71
N GLN A 106 5.99 8.55 14.41
CA GLN A 106 5.71 7.22 13.86
C GLN A 106 6.82 6.22 14.19
N LEU A 107 8.09 6.67 14.13
CA LEU A 107 9.26 5.86 14.44
C LEU A 107 9.34 5.55 15.94
N TYR A 108 9.13 6.56 16.78
CA TYR A 108 9.04 6.42 18.24
C TYR A 108 7.98 5.40 18.66
N MET A 109 6.82 5.51 18.03
CA MET A 109 5.66 4.66 18.27
C MET A 109 5.96 3.18 18.00
N ILE A 110 6.53 2.87 16.84
CA ILE A 110 6.90 1.49 16.49
C ILE A 110 7.96 0.95 17.45
N VAL A 111 8.99 1.75 17.78
CA VAL A 111 10.04 1.33 18.72
C VAL A 111 9.47 1.07 20.13
N MET A 112 8.52 1.88 20.60
CA MET A 112 7.86 1.65 21.89
C MET A 112 6.98 0.41 21.87
N GLY A 113 6.23 0.17 20.79
CA GLY A 113 5.48 -1.06 20.58
C GLY A 113 6.38 -2.30 20.61
N LEU A 114 7.54 -2.22 19.95
CA LEU A 114 8.54 -3.28 19.95
C LEU A 114 9.10 -3.55 21.35
N ILE A 115 9.45 -2.51 22.10
CA ILE A 115 9.92 -2.64 23.49
C ILE A 115 8.85 -3.26 24.38
N GLY A 116 7.57 -2.96 24.13
CA GLY A 116 6.43 -3.63 24.78
C GLY A 116 6.41 -5.13 24.50
N GLY A 117 6.59 -5.53 23.24
CA GLY A 117 6.61 -6.93 22.78
C GLY A 117 7.84 -7.73 23.23
N LEU A 118 8.96 -7.09 23.56
CA LEU A 118 10.16 -7.78 24.05
C LEU A 118 9.90 -8.63 25.31
N LYS A 119 8.90 -8.27 26.13
CA LYS A 119 8.54 -9.06 27.32
C LYS A 119 8.00 -10.44 26.97
N SER A 120 7.13 -10.55 25.96
CA SER A 120 6.59 -11.85 25.50
C SER A 120 7.66 -12.66 24.76
N ILE A 121 8.47 -12.00 23.94
CA ILE A 121 9.63 -12.60 23.25
C ILE A 121 10.61 -13.23 24.25
N GLY A 122 10.86 -12.58 25.39
CA GLY A 122 11.80 -13.08 26.41
C GLY A 122 11.47 -14.49 26.89
N TYR A 123 10.19 -14.80 27.10
CA TYR A 123 9.75 -16.14 27.51
C TYR A 123 9.92 -17.18 26.39
N ILE A 124 9.63 -16.80 25.15
CA ILE A 124 9.83 -17.68 23.98
C ILE A 124 11.32 -17.98 23.79
N MET A 125 12.19 -16.97 23.94
CA MET A 125 13.64 -17.14 23.85
C MET A 125 14.19 -18.00 24.99
N LEU A 126 13.64 -17.89 26.20
CA LEU A 126 13.99 -18.78 27.31
C LEU A 126 13.60 -20.23 27.03
N LEU A 127 12.40 -20.45 26.50
CA LEU A 127 11.93 -21.78 26.08
C LEU A 127 12.83 -22.36 24.97
N LEU A 128 13.14 -21.56 23.96
CA LEU A 128 14.01 -21.95 22.85
C LEU A 128 15.41 -22.31 23.34
N PHE A 129 15.98 -21.51 24.24
CA PHE A 129 17.27 -21.78 24.85
C PHE A 129 17.28 -23.12 25.59
N LEU A 130 16.23 -23.43 26.35
CA LEU A 130 16.11 -24.71 27.06
C LEU A 130 16.04 -25.89 26.08
N VAL A 131 15.22 -25.77 25.02
CA VAL A 131 15.10 -26.81 23.99
C VAL A 131 16.44 -27.02 23.29
N PHE A 132 17.11 -25.94 22.90
CA PHE A 132 18.44 -26.01 22.27
C PHE A 132 19.46 -26.64 23.20
N TYR A 133 19.45 -26.29 24.49
CA TYR A 133 20.40 -26.84 25.45
C TYR A 133 20.26 -28.36 25.59
N LEU A 134 19.02 -28.87 25.66
CA LEU A 134 18.75 -30.31 25.71
C LEU A 134 19.18 -31.01 24.42
N TYR A 135 18.86 -30.43 23.25
CA TYR A 135 19.29 -30.96 21.96
C TYR A 135 20.80 -30.86 21.75
N ALA A 136 21.48 -29.85 22.29
CA ALA A 136 22.92 -29.67 22.18
C ALA A 136 23.67 -30.76 22.94
N ILE A 137 23.20 -31.10 24.15
CA ILE A 137 23.76 -32.20 24.92
C ILE A 137 23.54 -33.53 24.20
N SER A 138 22.31 -33.82 23.78
CA SER A 138 22.02 -35.10 23.11
C SER A 138 22.72 -35.21 21.75
N GLY A 139 22.83 -34.11 21.00
CA GLY A 139 23.55 -34.05 19.73
C GLY A 139 25.06 -34.22 19.89
N MET A 140 25.67 -33.60 20.90
CA MET A 140 27.08 -33.83 21.24
C MET A 140 27.34 -35.31 21.56
N TYR A 141 26.52 -35.93 22.41
CA TYR A 141 26.67 -37.36 22.73
C TYR A 141 26.44 -38.29 21.53
N ALA A 142 25.56 -37.92 20.60
CA ALA A 142 25.23 -38.77 19.45
C ALA A 142 26.17 -38.60 18.27
N TRP A 143 26.68 -37.37 18.03
CA TRP A 143 27.30 -36.99 16.76
C TRP A 143 28.72 -36.47 16.87
N GLN A 144 29.26 -36.18 18.07
CA GLN A 144 30.58 -35.57 18.24
C GLN A 144 31.71 -36.29 17.48
N ASP A 145 31.69 -37.63 17.46
CA ASP A 145 32.72 -38.45 16.80
C ASP A 145 32.61 -38.42 15.27
N ASN A 146 31.41 -38.23 14.73
CA ASN A 146 31.17 -38.15 13.29
C ASN A 146 31.31 -36.71 12.76
N ASP A 147 30.79 -35.74 13.51
CA ASP A 147 30.66 -34.34 13.13
C ASP A 147 31.18 -33.43 14.25
N THR A 148 32.51 -33.42 14.37
CA THR A 148 33.23 -32.58 15.32
C THR A 148 33.08 -31.09 14.98
N PHE A 149 32.82 -30.72 13.73
CA PHE A 149 32.64 -29.30 13.38
C PHE A 149 31.41 -28.71 14.07
N HIS A 150 30.29 -29.43 14.04
CA HIS A 150 29.02 -28.92 14.55
C HIS A 150 28.75 -29.32 16.01
N PHE A 151 29.19 -30.51 16.44
CA PHE A 151 28.78 -31.12 17.72
C PHE A 151 29.91 -31.40 18.71
N ARG A 152 31.09 -30.79 18.54
CA ARG A 152 32.25 -31.00 19.46
C ARG A 152 32.00 -30.59 20.91
N SER A 153 31.23 -29.53 21.13
CA SER A 153 30.97 -29.00 22.46
C SER A 153 29.59 -28.37 22.51
N VAL A 154 29.01 -28.29 23.71
CA VAL A 154 27.68 -27.71 23.91
C VAL A 154 27.55 -26.30 23.30
N PRO A 155 28.49 -25.34 23.49
CA PRO A 155 28.35 -24.02 22.87
C PRO A 155 28.35 -24.03 21.34
N ILE A 156 29.16 -24.88 20.71
CA ILE A 156 29.21 -25.00 19.25
C ILE A 156 27.93 -25.68 18.75
N ALA A 157 27.47 -26.73 19.42
CA ALA A 157 26.20 -27.39 19.11
C ALA A 157 25.01 -26.43 19.26
N MET A 158 25.03 -25.53 20.25
CA MET A 158 24.01 -24.47 20.40
C MET A 158 23.99 -23.51 19.21
N ILE A 159 25.16 -23.10 18.70
CA ILE A 159 25.26 -22.24 17.51
C ILE A 159 24.75 -22.98 16.27
N THR A 160 25.11 -24.26 16.12
CA THR A 160 24.60 -25.12 15.05
C THR A 160 23.09 -25.29 15.12
N LEU A 161 22.53 -25.56 16.29
CA LEU A 161 21.08 -25.70 16.48
C LEU A 161 20.35 -24.39 16.20
N PHE A 162 20.94 -23.25 16.57
CA PHE A 162 20.41 -21.95 16.18
C PHE A 162 20.39 -21.77 14.66
N ARG A 163 21.48 -22.09 13.95
CA ARG A 163 21.54 -22.13 12.48
C ARG A 163 20.45 -23.02 11.87
N MET A 164 20.27 -24.22 12.41
CA MET A 164 19.24 -25.14 11.92
C MET A 164 17.82 -24.64 12.21
N SER A 165 17.61 -23.93 13.32
CA SER A 165 16.30 -23.38 13.68
C SER A 165 15.83 -22.27 12.75
N THR A 166 16.76 -21.57 12.08
CA THR A 166 16.44 -20.60 11.02
C THR A 166 16.33 -21.25 9.64
N LEU A 167 16.36 -22.59 9.58
CA LEU A 167 16.32 -23.39 8.35
C LEU A 167 17.48 -23.12 7.39
N GLU A 168 18.61 -22.62 7.89
CA GLU A 168 19.77 -22.33 7.06
C GLU A 168 20.69 -23.56 6.98
N ASN A 169 20.89 -24.09 5.78
CA ASN A 169 21.80 -25.20 5.47
C ASN A 169 21.70 -26.43 6.41
N TRP A 170 20.53 -26.63 7.04
CA TRP A 170 20.30 -27.72 8.00
C TRP A 170 20.33 -29.10 7.33
N ALA A 171 19.97 -29.17 6.05
CA ALA A 171 20.00 -30.40 5.27
C ALA A 171 21.43 -30.95 5.15
N THR A 172 22.42 -30.10 4.89
CA THR A 172 23.84 -30.50 4.82
C THR A 172 24.33 -31.05 6.16
N ILE A 173 23.93 -30.44 7.28
CA ILE A 173 24.29 -30.91 8.63
C ILE A 173 23.65 -32.27 8.91
N MET A 174 22.39 -32.46 8.52
CA MET A 174 21.72 -33.74 8.59
C MET A 174 22.42 -34.78 7.71
N ASP A 175 22.75 -34.45 6.47
CA ASP A 175 23.36 -35.36 5.49
C ASP A 175 24.76 -35.84 5.95
N ILE A 176 25.57 -34.96 6.54
CA ILE A 176 26.85 -35.33 7.18
C ILE A 176 26.63 -36.41 8.25
N ASN A 177 25.59 -36.25 9.07
CA ASN A 177 25.27 -37.16 10.17
C ASN A 177 24.47 -38.41 9.75
N TYR A 178 23.80 -38.33 8.60
CA TYR A 178 23.03 -39.43 8.03
C TYR A 178 23.92 -40.36 7.20
N PHE A 179 24.74 -39.81 6.30
CA PHE A 179 25.60 -40.59 5.41
C PHE A 179 26.96 -40.91 6.03
N GLY A 180 27.42 -40.06 6.95
CA GLY A 180 28.77 -40.10 7.48
C GLY A 180 29.76 -39.32 6.61
N CYS A 181 30.79 -38.81 7.26
CA CYS A 181 31.86 -38.04 6.64
C CYS A 181 32.71 -38.81 5.60
N ASP A 182 32.58 -40.15 5.57
CA ASP A 182 33.23 -41.01 4.59
C ASP A 182 32.51 -41.04 3.23
N ARG A 183 31.24 -40.62 3.19
CA ARG A 183 30.40 -40.61 1.97
C ARG A 183 29.91 -39.23 1.58
N PHE A 184 29.80 -38.33 2.54
CA PHE A 184 29.31 -36.98 2.34
C PHE A 184 30.15 -36.00 3.17
N ASP A 185 31.08 -35.33 2.49
CA ASP A 185 32.01 -34.37 3.12
C ASP A 185 31.35 -32.98 3.35
N GLY A 186 30.21 -32.74 2.70
CA GLY A 186 29.36 -31.55 2.86
C GLY A 186 30.01 -30.18 2.60
N GLY A 187 31.29 -30.11 2.26
CA GLY A 187 32.10 -28.89 2.17
C GLY A 187 32.12 -28.21 0.78
N TYR A 188 32.78 -27.06 0.70
CA TYR A 188 33.03 -26.37 -0.57
C TYR A 188 34.13 -27.11 -1.33
N TYR A 189 33.79 -27.76 -2.45
CA TYR A 189 34.75 -28.56 -3.21
C TYR A 189 35.40 -27.76 -4.34
N SER A 190 36.73 -27.73 -4.35
CA SER A 190 37.51 -27.51 -5.58
C SER A 190 37.86 -28.87 -6.18
N THR A 191 37.63 -29.06 -7.48
CA THR A 191 37.91 -30.32 -8.20
C THR A 191 39.38 -30.50 -8.58
N ASP A 192 40.25 -29.56 -8.19
CA ASP A 192 41.67 -29.58 -8.55
C ASP A 192 42.51 -30.35 -7.51
N PRO A 193 43.11 -31.50 -7.87
CA PRO A 193 43.90 -32.33 -6.95
C PRO A 193 45.19 -31.67 -6.44
N ALA A 194 45.64 -30.55 -7.05
CA ALA A 194 46.75 -29.74 -6.53
C ALA A 194 46.31 -28.74 -5.44
N LYS A 195 44.99 -28.55 -5.24
CA LYS A 195 44.41 -27.51 -4.38
C LYS A 195 43.75 -28.08 -3.14
N THR A 196 44.57 -28.59 -2.22
CA THR A 196 44.23 -29.07 -0.86
C THR A 196 43.69 -27.97 0.08
N ALA A 197 43.08 -26.91 -0.46
CA ALA A 197 42.90 -25.63 0.22
C ALA A 197 41.43 -25.26 0.51
N SER A 198 40.43 -25.97 0.00
CA SER A 198 39.02 -25.64 0.25
C SER A 198 38.52 -26.19 1.59
N PHE A 199 37.62 -25.46 2.25
CA PHE A 199 37.11 -25.83 3.57
C PHE A 199 36.20 -27.08 3.51
N GLN A 200 36.48 -28.06 4.37
CA GLN A 200 35.75 -29.32 4.50
C GLN A 200 35.20 -29.49 5.92
N TYR A 201 33.90 -29.79 6.04
CA TYR A 201 33.28 -29.99 7.36
C TYR A 201 33.81 -31.25 8.06
N CYS A 202 34.18 -32.27 7.30
CA CYS A 202 34.65 -33.54 7.85
C CYS A 202 36.17 -33.59 8.08
N ASN A 203 36.93 -32.65 7.53
CA ASN A 203 38.36 -32.49 7.79
C ASN A 203 38.64 -31.15 8.48
N VAL A 204 38.42 -31.12 9.79
CA VAL A 204 38.58 -29.92 10.61
C VAL A 204 40.01 -29.66 11.07
N THR A 205 41.01 -30.30 10.46
CA THR A 205 42.42 -30.13 10.86
C THR A 205 42.85 -28.66 10.78
N ARG A 206 42.38 -27.91 9.78
CA ARG A 206 42.66 -26.47 9.65
C ARG A 206 42.05 -25.61 10.75
N VAL A 207 40.86 -25.96 11.20
CA VAL A 207 40.09 -25.14 12.15
C VAL A 207 40.38 -25.52 13.60
N TYR A 208 40.55 -26.81 13.87
CA TYR A 208 40.65 -27.34 15.23
C TYR A 208 41.90 -28.18 15.49
N GLY A 209 42.75 -28.43 14.47
CA GLY A 209 43.95 -29.26 14.61
C GLY A 209 43.65 -30.75 14.83
N ALA A 210 42.41 -31.20 14.58
CA ALA A 210 41.97 -32.58 14.77
C ALA A 210 41.70 -33.24 13.42
N ASN A 211 42.29 -34.42 13.19
CA ASN A 211 42.04 -35.22 12.01
C ASN A 211 40.91 -36.23 12.30
N VAL A 212 39.78 -36.10 11.60
CA VAL A 212 38.59 -36.96 11.78
C VAL A 212 38.46 -37.97 10.64
N THR A 213 39.57 -38.33 9.99
CA THR A 213 39.55 -39.23 8.83
C THR A 213 39.55 -40.72 9.18
N ASP A 214 39.76 -41.09 10.45
CA ASP A 214 39.86 -42.50 10.83
C ASP A 214 38.52 -43.12 11.19
N SER A 215 38.12 -43.99 10.27
CA SER A 215 36.95 -44.85 10.15
C SER A 215 36.67 -45.81 11.32
N SER A 216 36.61 -45.35 12.56
CA SER A 216 36.08 -46.18 13.67
C SER A 216 34.55 -46.23 13.70
N LEU A 217 33.85 -45.42 12.89
CA LEU A 217 32.38 -45.36 12.81
C LEU A 217 31.73 -46.29 11.76
N ALA A 218 32.50 -47.10 11.05
CA ALA A 218 31.96 -47.98 10.00
C ALA A 218 31.00 -49.07 10.53
N SER A 219 30.95 -49.33 11.85
CA SER A 219 30.27 -50.49 12.42
C SER A 219 28.80 -50.29 12.86
N GLN A 220 28.21 -49.09 12.81
CA GLN A 220 26.80 -48.86 13.22
C GLN A 220 25.99 -47.94 12.30
N ARG A 221 26.22 -48.01 10.99
CA ARG A 221 25.63 -47.11 9.96
C ARG A 221 24.09 -47.09 9.93
N ALA A 222 23.41 -48.22 10.16
CA ALA A 222 21.94 -48.29 10.08
C ALA A 222 21.23 -47.66 11.30
N LEU A 223 21.81 -47.77 12.50
CA LEU A 223 21.26 -47.16 13.71
C LEU A 223 21.42 -45.63 13.64
N ASN A 224 22.54 -45.16 13.11
CA ASN A 224 22.83 -43.74 12.94
C ASN A 224 21.90 -43.05 11.95
N GLN A 225 21.50 -43.70 10.84
CA GLN A 225 20.56 -43.11 9.88
C GLN A 225 19.16 -42.86 10.47
N VAL A 226 18.64 -43.83 11.22
CA VAL A 226 17.33 -43.70 11.88
C VAL A 226 17.40 -42.64 12.97
N MET A 227 18.45 -42.67 13.81
CA MET A 227 18.64 -41.69 14.88
C MET A 227 18.87 -40.27 14.34
N ALA A 228 19.62 -40.12 13.25
CA ALA A 228 19.83 -38.83 12.58
C ALA A 228 18.51 -38.28 12.07
N THR A 229 17.76 -39.09 11.31
CA THR A 229 16.45 -38.69 10.79
C THR A 229 15.51 -38.25 11.90
N LEU A 230 15.40 -39.06 12.98
CA LEU A 230 14.55 -38.71 14.11
C LEU A 230 15.04 -37.44 14.82
N TYR A 231 16.33 -37.33 15.12
CA TYR A 231 16.91 -36.19 15.82
C TYR A 231 16.71 -34.88 15.04
N PHE A 232 17.15 -34.83 13.79
CA PHE A 232 17.11 -33.60 12.98
C PHE A 232 15.68 -33.23 12.59
N ILE A 233 14.84 -34.18 12.15
CA ILE A 233 13.46 -33.86 11.77
C ILE A 233 12.63 -33.44 12.99
N THR A 234 12.76 -34.12 14.13
CA THR A 234 12.02 -33.68 15.34
C THR A 234 12.49 -32.33 15.83
N PHE A 235 13.80 -32.06 15.79
CA PHE A 235 14.34 -30.74 16.13
C PHE A 235 13.78 -29.66 15.21
N ILE A 236 13.79 -29.88 13.89
CA ILE A 236 13.27 -28.91 12.92
C ILE A 236 11.77 -28.70 13.12
N LEU A 237 10.96 -29.74 13.35
CA LEU A 237 9.53 -29.57 13.60
C LEU A 237 9.25 -28.75 14.88
N ILE A 238 9.95 -29.05 15.98
CA ILE A 238 9.79 -28.33 17.25
C ILE A 238 10.29 -26.89 17.11
N SER A 239 11.50 -26.70 16.57
CA SER A 239 12.12 -25.38 16.45
C SER A 239 11.40 -24.51 15.43
N ALA A 240 10.98 -25.02 14.27
CA ALA A 240 10.19 -24.27 13.30
C ALA A 240 8.83 -23.88 13.87
N PHE A 241 8.16 -24.75 14.63
CA PHE A 241 6.91 -24.38 15.30
C PHE A 241 7.12 -23.24 16.31
N VAL A 242 8.19 -23.30 17.11
CA VAL A 242 8.49 -22.24 18.10
C VAL A 242 8.95 -20.95 17.41
N MET A 243 9.87 -21.03 16.46
CA MET A 243 10.48 -19.88 15.78
C MET A 243 9.55 -19.22 14.78
N LEU A 244 8.78 -19.98 13.99
CA LEU A 244 7.89 -19.41 12.97
C LEU A 244 6.48 -19.19 13.51
N SER A 245 5.91 -20.09 14.33
CA SER A 245 4.51 -19.94 14.74
C SER A 245 4.34 -19.07 15.98
N LEU A 246 5.11 -19.31 17.04
CA LEU A 246 4.97 -18.54 18.29
C LEU A 246 5.61 -17.15 18.20
N PHE A 247 6.76 -17.02 17.52
CA PHE A 247 7.44 -15.73 17.41
C PHE A 247 6.66 -14.74 16.53
N ILE A 248 6.22 -15.18 15.34
CA ILE A 248 5.39 -14.37 14.44
C ILE A 248 4.07 -14.02 15.15
N GLY A 249 3.40 -15.00 15.76
CA GLY A 249 2.15 -14.77 16.48
C GLY A 249 2.28 -13.76 17.63
N ALA A 250 3.30 -13.89 18.48
CA ALA A 250 3.51 -12.99 19.61
C ALA A 250 3.85 -11.56 19.17
N ILE A 251 4.65 -11.40 18.12
CA ILE A 251 5.02 -10.09 17.57
C ILE A 251 3.82 -9.45 16.90
N THR A 252 3.15 -10.16 15.99
CA THR A 252 1.97 -9.64 15.31
C THR A 252 0.92 -9.23 16.32
N MET A 253 0.63 -10.06 17.34
CA MET A 253 -0.33 -9.71 18.39
C MET A 253 0.09 -8.46 19.18
N SER A 254 1.35 -8.38 19.62
CA SER A 254 1.86 -7.20 20.34
C SER A 254 1.85 -5.93 19.47
N MET A 255 2.08 -6.10 18.17
CA MET A 255 2.19 -5.03 17.20
C MET A 255 0.80 -4.50 16.83
N THR A 256 -0.14 -5.38 16.49
CA THR A 256 -1.54 -5.04 16.25
C THR A 256 -2.15 -4.31 17.45
N GLN A 257 -1.90 -4.79 18.67
CA GLN A 257 -2.35 -4.10 19.89
C GLN A 257 -1.73 -2.70 20.03
N SER A 258 -0.43 -2.57 19.74
CA SER A 258 0.25 -1.27 19.78
C SER A 258 -0.26 -0.31 18.69
N MET A 259 -0.56 -0.80 17.49
CA MET A 259 -1.15 0.00 16.42
C MET A 259 -2.56 0.45 16.78
N GLU A 260 -3.39 -0.46 17.28
CA GLU A 260 -4.79 -0.19 17.60
C GLU A 260 -4.93 0.85 18.72
N HIS A 261 -4.12 0.73 19.79
CA HIS A 261 -4.09 1.72 20.87
C HIS A 261 -3.71 3.11 20.35
N MET A 262 -2.84 3.18 19.34
CA MET A 262 -2.46 4.46 18.74
C MET A 262 -3.48 5.00 17.76
N LYS A 263 -4.11 4.13 16.97
CA LYS A 263 -5.22 4.52 16.09
C LYS A 263 -6.32 5.16 16.94
N LYS A 264 -6.70 4.53 18.05
CA LYS A 264 -7.61 5.10 19.05
C LYS A 264 -7.11 6.42 19.63
N ALA A 265 -5.83 6.50 20.03
CA ALA A 265 -5.27 7.75 20.56
C ALA A 265 -5.23 8.89 19.51
N GLN A 266 -5.03 8.55 18.23
CA GLN A 266 -5.02 9.51 17.12
C GLN A 266 -6.44 9.96 16.78
N GLU A 267 -7.40 9.03 16.69
CA GLU A 267 -8.82 9.29 16.54
C GLU A 267 -9.34 10.18 17.68
N GLU A 268 -8.98 9.89 18.94
CA GLU A 268 -9.33 10.75 20.08
C GLU A 268 -8.70 12.15 19.96
N ALA A 269 -7.45 12.26 19.50
CA ALA A 269 -6.77 13.53 19.33
C ALA A 269 -7.39 14.36 18.19
N GLU A 270 -7.77 13.71 17.09
CA GLU A 270 -8.47 14.33 15.97
C GLU A 270 -9.90 14.72 16.36
N ALA A 271 -10.63 13.85 17.07
CA ALA A 271 -11.94 14.15 17.62
C ALA A 271 -11.89 15.34 18.59
N LYS A 272 -10.88 15.41 19.47
CA LYS A 272 -10.66 16.57 20.34
C LYS A 272 -10.39 17.84 19.54
N LYS A 273 -9.57 17.78 18.48
CA LYS A 273 -9.31 18.93 17.60
C LYS A 273 -10.57 19.36 16.84
N ARG A 274 -11.36 18.42 16.32
CA ARG A 274 -12.64 18.67 15.64
C ARG A 274 -13.63 19.31 16.61
N ALA A 275 -13.79 18.77 17.81
CA ALA A 275 -14.64 19.33 18.86
C ALA A 275 -14.18 20.74 19.28
N GLU A 276 -12.88 20.99 19.39
CA GLU A 276 -12.35 22.33 19.70
C GLU A 276 -12.65 23.32 18.55
N LYS A 277 -12.48 22.91 17.30
CA LYS A 277 -12.79 23.73 16.11
C LYS A 277 -14.28 24.01 16.00
N ALA A 278 -15.13 23.02 16.23
CA ALA A 278 -16.59 23.16 16.26
C ALA A 278 -17.03 24.12 17.37
N ARG A 279 -16.46 23.99 18.58
CA ARG A 279 -16.75 24.88 19.71
C ARG A 279 -16.35 26.33 19.41
N LYS A 280 -15.19 26.55 18.77
CA LYS A 280 -14.76 27.89 18.31
C LYS A 280 -15.73 28.46 17.27
N ARG A 281 -16.16 27.66 16.28
CA ARG A 281 -17.15 28.08 15.26
C ARG A 281 -18.51 28.42 15.88
N ALA A 282 -18.98 27.61 16.84
CA ALA A 282 -20.24 27.87 17.54
C ALA A 282 -20.19 29.17 18.34
N GLN A 283 -19.09 29.43 19.07
CA GLN A 283 -18.89 30.69 19.79
C GLN A 283 -18.84 31.90 18.83
N GLU A 284 -18.17 31.77 17.68
CA GLU A 284 -18.16 32.83 16.65
C GLU A 284 -19.54 33.07 16.03
N ALA A 285 -20.32 32.02 15.78
CA ALA A 285 -21.68 32.12 15.24
C ALA A 285 -22.64 32.79 16.24
N GLU A 286 -22.55 32.43 17.52
CA GLU A 286 -23.35 33.01 18.59
C GLU A 286 -23.03 34.51 18.78
N LEU A 287 -21.74 34.88 18.74
CA LEU A 287 -21.32 36.28 18.78
C LEU A 287 -21.89 37.08 17.59
N ARG A 288 -21.86 36.51 16.38
CA ARG A 288 -22.43 37.15 15.17
C ARG A 288 -23.95 37.27 15.23
N ALA A 289 -24.65 36.28 15.76
CA ALA A 289 -26.10 36.34 15.94
C ALA A 289 -26.47 37.46 16.92
N LEU A 290 -25.72 37.60 18.01
CA LEU A 290 -25.93 38.62 19.03
C LEU A 290 -25.58 40.03 18.51
N GLU A 291 -24.56 40.17 17.65
CA GLU A 291 -24.29 41.41 16.91
C GLU A 291 -25.41 41.76 15.92
N ALA A 292 -25.94 40.78 15.18
CA ALA A 292 -27.04 40.99 14.26
C ALA A 292 -28.33 41.41 14.98
N GLU A 293 -28.61 40.82 16.14
CA GLU A 293 -29.75 41.20 16.98
C GLU A 293 -29.60 42.60 17.57
N LYS A 294 -28.40 42.98 18.04
CA LYS A 294 -28.11 44.36 18.46
C LYS A 294 -28.28 45.37 17.33
N LYS A 295 -27.82 45.04 16.11
CA LYS A 295 -28.04 45.88 14.92
C LYS A 295 -29.52 46.03 14.58
N ARG A 296 -30.30 44.94 14.66
CA ARG A 296 -31.77 44.97 14.49
C ARG A 296 -32.46 45.82 15.57
N ALA A 297 -32.03 45.74 16.83
CA ALA A 297 -32.59 46.50 17.94
C ALA A 297 -32.22 47.99 17.92
N ALA A 298 -31.08 48.36 17.32
CA ALA A 298 -30.63 49.74 17.18
C ALA A 298 -31.43 50.57 16.17
N GLY A 299 -32.42 49.99 15.48
CA GLY A 299 -33.24 50.70 14.50
C GLY A 299 -32.49 51.11 13.23
N GLU A 300 -31.26 50.63 13.04
CA GLU A 300 -30.56 50.68 11.77
C GLU A 300 -31.19 49.65 10.84
N ALA A 301 -32.37 49.98 10.29
CA ALA A 301 -32.84 49.40 9.04
C ALA A 301 -31.95 49.92 7.90
N GLN A 302 -30.67 49.58 7.95
CA GLN A 302 -29.89 49.53 6.74
C GLN A 302 -30.31 48.24 6.07
N GLU A 303 -31.00 48.39 4.92
CA GLU A 303 -31.23 47.31 3.98
C GLU A 303 -30.01 46.39 3.98
N ILE A 304 -30.25 45.10 4.20
CA ILE A 304 -29.25 44.07 3.97
C ILE A 304 -28.92 44.12 2.48
N SER A 305 -28.00 45.00 2.13
CA SER A 305 -27.26 45.08 0.87
C SER A 305 -25.81 44.62 1.08
N ASP A 306 -25.51 44.00 2.23
CA ASP A 306 -24.20 43.40 2.54
C ASP A 306 -24.00 42.03 1.88
N LEU A 307 -24.44 41.93 0.62
CA LEU A 307 -23.81 41.09 -0.41
C LEU A 307 -23.39 41.99 -1.57
N ASP A 308 -22.69 43.09 -1.25
CA ASP A 308 -21.83 43.73 -2.25
C ASP A 308 -20.73 42.71 -2.65
N PRO A 309 -20.72 42.21 -3.91
CA PRO A 309 -19.75 41.21 -4.36
C PRO A 309 -18.31 41.74 -4.39
N THR A 310 -18.07 43.01 -4.03
CA THR A 310 -16.80 43.68 -4.21
C THR A 310 -15.89 43.72 -2.98
N LYS A 311 -16.36 43.29 -1.79
CA LYS A 311 -15.58 43.31 -0.54
C LYS A 311 -15.10 41.95 -0.01
N THR A 312 -15.02 40.95 -0.87
CA THR A 312 -14.15 39.80 -0.63
C THR A 312 -12.75 40.15 -1.15
N GLY A 313 -11.73 39.98 -0.31
CA GLY A 313 -10.34 40.20 -0.70
C GLY A 313 -10.09 39.61 -2.09
N LYS A 314 -9.49 40.41 -2.99
CA LYS A 314 -9.33 40.14 -4.43
C LYS A 314 -9.29 38.65 -4.75
N LEU A 315 -10.46 38.04 -4.98
CA LEU A 315 -10.52 36.67 -5.48
C LEU A 315 -9.79 36.67 -6.81
N SER A 316 -8.86 35.75 -6.98
CA SER A 316 -8.14 35.59 -8.23
C SER A 316 -9.15 35.31 -9.36
N ALA A 317 -8.77 35.63 -10.59
CA ALA A 317 -9.63 35.32 -11.74
C ALA A 317 -9.98 33.82 -11.85
N ALA A 318 -9.17 32.94 -11.26
CA ALA A 318 -9.45 31.51 -11.16
C ALA A 318 -10.55 31.21 -10.14
N GLU A 319 -10.48 31.78 -8.94
CA GLU A 319 -11.48 31.56 -7.87
C GLU A 319 -12.87 32.13 -8.26
N ARG A 320 -12.90 33.24 -9.01
CA ARG A 320 -14.15 33.77 -9.58
C ARG A 320 -14.75 32.83 -10.62
N ARG A 321 -13.91 32.22 -11.47
CA ARG A 321 -14.36 31.24 -12.47
C ARG A 321 -14.85 29.96 -11.83
N GLU A 322 -14.19 29.48 -10.78
CA GLU A 322 -14.61 28.29 -10.04
C GLU A 322 -15.92 28.52 -9.31
N ARG A 323 -16.09 29.64 -8.60
CA ARG A 323 -17.38 30.00 -7.99
C ARG A 323 -18.50 30.13 -9.01
N GLN A 324 -18.21 30.70 -10.18
CA GLN A 324 -19.19 30.88 -11.24
C GLN A 324 -19.58 29.54 -11.87
N LYS A 325 -18.61 28.64 -12.12
CA LYS A 325 -18.86 27.26 -12.54
C LYS A 325 -19.65 26.47 -11.49
N MET A 326 -19.28 26.59 -10.22
CA MET A 326 -19.96 25.92 -9.10
C MET A 326 -21.42 26.38 -9.00
N ARG A 327 -21.66 27.69 -9.11
CA ARG A 327 -23.01 28.26 -9.16
C ARG A 327 -23.81 27.80 -10.37
N GLU A 328 -23.21 27.78 -11.56
CA GLU A 328 -23.86 27.28 -12.78
C GLU A 328 -24.23 25.80 -12.66
N VAL A 329 -23.32 24.95 -12.20
CA VAL A 329 -23.57 23.51 -12.02
C VAL A 329 -24.63 23.25 -10.95
N LEU A 330 -24.53 23.89 -9.77
CA LEU A 330 -25.52 23.73 -8.70
C LEU A 330 -26.90 24.27 -9.10
N MET A 331 -26.99 25.43 -9.77
CA MET A 331 -28.28 25.92 -10.31
C MET A 331 -28.86 24.96 -11.34
N GLN A 332 -28.02 24.44 -12.25
CA GLN A 332 -28.44 23.49 -13.30
C GLN A 332 -28.95 22.17 -12.74
N THR A 333 -28.48 21.75 -11.56
CA THR A 333 -28.98 20.54 -10.89
C THR A 333 -30.15 20.78 -9.95
N TRP A 334 -30.42 22.04 -9.58
CA TRP A 334 -31.45 22.40 -8.59
C TRP A 334 -32.74 22.95 -9.21
N ASP A 335 -32.67 23.66 -10.34
CA ASP A 335 -33.85 24.10 -11.09
C ASP A 335 -34.21 23.08 -12.17
N ASP A 336 -35.42 22.54 -12.02
CA ASP A 336 -36.08 21.47 -12.74
C ASP A 336 -36.22 21.70 -14.27
N CYS A 337 -35.10 21.72 -14.99
CA CYS A 337 -35.07 21.80 -16.45
C CYS A 337 -34.26 20.64 -17.02
N ASP A 338 -34.98 19.67 -17.56
CA ASP A 338 -34.58 18.64 -18.51
C ASP A 338 -33.08 18.65 -18.90
N LEU A 339 -32.28 17.91 -18.13
CA LEU A 339 -30.83 17.73 -18.34
C LEU A 339 -30.50 17.17 -19.75
N THR A 340 -31.51 16.64 -20.44
CA THR A 340 -31.45 16.07 -21.79
C THR A 340 -31.24 17.13 -22.88
N ASP A 341 -31.70 18.36 -22.68
CA ASP A 341 -31.56 19.45 -23.66
C ASP A 341 -30.18 20.13 -23.63
N ILE A 342 -29.45 20.02 -22.51
CA ILE A 342 -28.11 20.64 -22.35
C ILE A 342 -27.01 19.73 -22.89
N LEU A 343 -27.14 18.40 -22.76
CA LEU A 343 -26.23 17.45 -23.40
C LEU A 343 -26.32 17.49 -24.94
N THR A 344 -27.37 18.11 -25.49
CA THR A 344 -27.54 18.35 -26.93
C THR A 344 -27.21 19.80 -27.34
N GLN A 345 -27.22 20.77 -26.42
CA GLN A 345 -26.89 22.18 -26.67
C GLN A 345 -25.39 22.52 -26.76
N GLN A 346 -24.57 21.61 -27.29
CA GLN A 346 -23.25 21.96 -27.84
C GLN A 346 -23.29 22.21 -29.37
N GLN A 347 -24.41 22.67 -29.91
CA GLN A 347 -24.49 23.19 -31.28
C GLN A 347 -23.98 24.64 -31.39
N GLY A 348 -22.73 24.84 -31.00
CA GLY A 348 -21.96 26.05 -31.31
C GLY A 348 -21.28 25.92 -32.68
N ASP A 349 -21.81 26.64 -33.67
CA ASP A 349 -21.25 26.98 -35.00
C ASP A 349 -20.36 25.92 -35.68
N THR A 350 -21.01 25.08 -36.51
CA THR A 350 -20.43 23.95 -37.25
C THR A 350 -19.41 24.32 -38.34
N ARG A 351 -19.15 25.61 -38.57
CA ARG A 351 -18.19 26.10 -39.58
C ARG A 351 -16.83 26.52 -39.03
N SER A 352 -16.65 26.54 -37.71
CA SER A 352 -15.38 26.90 -37.07
C SER A 352 -14.45 25.69 -36.92
N ILE A 353 -13.13 25.93 -36.95
CA ILE A 353 -12.08 24.91 -36.69
C ILE A 353 -12.36 24.16 -35.36
N LYS A 354 -12.95 24.86 -34.38
CA LYS A 354 -13.39 24.27 -33.11
C LYS A 354 -14.51 23.23 -33.28
N GLY A 355 -15.50 23.50 -34.14
CA GLY A 355 -16.60 22.58 -34.44
C GLY A 355 -16.14 21.35 -35.22
N ALA A 356 -15.18 21.50 -36.14
CA ALA A 356 -14.57 20.36 -36.84
C ALA A 356 -13.76 19.46 -35.88
N TYR A 357 -13.01 20.06 -34.97
CA TYR A 357 -12.28 19.34 -33.92
C TYR A 357 -13.23 18.60 -32.97
N LEU A 358 -14.33 19.22 -32.54
CA LEU A 358 -15.35 18.58 -31.69
C LEU A 358 -16.01 17.37 -32.37
N LYS A 359 -16.19 17.39 -33.69
CA LYS A 359 -16.66 16.21 -34.44
C LYS A 359 -15.64 15.08 -34.42
N VAL A 360 -14.36 15.38 -34.63
CA VAL A 360 -13.28 14.40 -34.56
C VAL A 360 -13.17 13.83 -33.15
N ALA A 361 -13.25 14.69 -32.12
CA ALA A 361 -13.27 14.28 -30.72
C ALA A 361 -14.45 13.35 -30.44
N GLY A 362 -15.68 13.71 -30.85
CA GLY A 362 -16.86 12.85 -30.65
C GLY A 362 -16.78 11.50 -31.35
N VAL A 363 -16.11 11.41 -32.52
CA VAL A 363 -15.82 10.12 -33.16
C VAL A 363 -14.77 9.34 -32.36
N ALA A 364 -13.71 10.00 -31.89
CA ALA A 364 -12.69 9.38 -31.05
C ALA A 364 -13.28 8.84 -29.73
N THR A 365 -14.16 9.59 -29.07
CA THR A 365 -14.88 9.16 -27.85
C THR A 365 -15.68 7.89 -28.11
N LYS A 366 -16.46 7.83 -29.19
CA LYS A 366 -17.22 6.62 -29.57
C LYS A 366 -16.32 5.41 -29.83
N ILE A 367 -15.12 5.61 -30.37
CA ILE A 367 -14.16 4.52 -30.62
C ILE A 367 -13.54 4.05 -29.29
N VAL A 368 -13.10 4.98 -28.45
CA VAL A 368 -12.41 4.70 -27.19
C VAL A 368 -13.33 4.03 -26.17
N GLU A 369 -14.59 4.45 -26.07
CA GLU A 369 -15.59 3.87 -25.16
C GLU A 369 -16.10 2.50 -25.61
N HIS A 370 -15.85 2.11 -26.86
CA HIS A 370 -16.38 0.86 -27.39
C HIS A 370 -15.67 -0.36 -26.76
N PRO A 371 -16.40 -1.36 -26.19
CA PRO A 371 -15.79 -2.48 -25.48
C PRO A 371 -14.84 -3.32 -26.35
N LYS A 372 -15.15 -3.46 -27.65
CA LYS A 372 -14.24 -4.14 -28.61
C LYS A 372 -12.89 -3.43 -28.79
N PHE A 373 -12.83 -2.11 -28.65
CA PHE A 373 -11.56 -1.38 -28.74
C PHE A 373 -10.67 -1.71 -27.53
N SER A 374 -11.25 -1.70 -26.33
CA SER A 374 -10.56 -2.12 -25.10
C SER A 374 -10.07 -3.58 -25.18
N LEU A 375 -10.91 -4.50 -25.70
CA LEU A 375 -10.52 -5.90 -25.92
C LEU A 375 -9.37 -6.02 -26.93
N PHE A 376 -9.43 -5.28 -28.05
CA PHE A 376 -8.37 -5.27 -29.06
C PHE A 376 -7.03 -4.81 -28.48
N VAL A 377 -7.02 -3.67 -27.77
CA VAL A 377 -5.81 -3.15 -27.09
C VAL A 377 -5.28 -4.19 -26.10
N THR A 378 -6.16 -4.82 -25.33
CA THR A 378 -5.79 -5.89 -24.38
C THR A 378 -5.11 -7.07 -25.08
N CYS A 379 -5.65 -7.57 -26.19
CA CYS A 379 -5.01 -8.63 -26.97
C CYS A 379 -3.63 -8.24 -27.50
N VAL A 380 -3.47 -6.98 -27.94
CA VAL A 380 -2.18 -6.44 -28.39
C VAL A 380 -1.16 -6.38 -27.24
N ILE A 381 -1.60 -6.03 -26.03
CA ILE A 381 -0.74 -6.05 -24.84
C ILE A 381 -0.29 -7.48 -24.51
N ILE A 382 -1.20 -8.46 -24.53
CA ILE A 382 -0.85 -9.87 -24.30
C ILE A 382 0.16 -10.35 -25.35
N MET A 383 -0.07 -10.04 -26.62
CA MET A 383 0.86 -10.34 -27.70
C MET A 383 2.23 -9.69 -27.47
N ALA A 384 2.28 -8.43 -27.02
CA ALA A 384 3.52 -7.74 -26.67
C ALA A 384 4.27 -8.46 -25.53
N GLY A 385 3.55 -8.97 -24.53
CA GLY A 385 4.12 -9.77 -23.44
C GLY A 385 4.75 -11.07 -23.92
N VAL A 386 4.04 -11.83 -24.76
CA VAL A 386 4.58 -13.06 -25.36
C VAL A 386 5.80 -12.76 -26.23
N MET A 387 5.75 -11.70 -27.03
CA MET A 387 6.87 -11.28 -27.87
C MET A 387 8.13 -10.95 -27.09
N VAL A 388 8.01 -10.27 -25.94
CA VAL A 388 9.14 -10.00 -25.05
C VAL A 388 9.81 -11.30 -24.57
N GLY A 389 9.01 -12.31 -24.24
CA GLY A 389 9.52 -13.65 -23.90
C GLY A 389 10.27 -14.30 -25.07
N LEU A 390 9.69 -14.26 -26.28
CA LEU A 390 10.33 -14.80 -27.49
C LEU A 390 11.64 -14.10 -27.85
N GLN A 391 11.74 -12.79 -27.61
CA GLN A 391 12.96 -12.00 -27.84
C GLN A 391 14.08 -12.29 -26.83
N THR A 392 13.78 -12.99 -25.73
CA THR A 392 14.79 -13.34 -24.72
C THR A 392 15.66 -14.50 -25.18
N SER A 393 15.15 -15.38 -26.04
CA SER A 393 15.93 -16.47 -26.62
C SER A 393 16.70 -15.99 -27.86
N SER A 394 18.04 -16.12 -27.82
CA SER A 394 18.90 -15.77 -28.96
C SER A 394 18.58 -16.60 -30.20
N GLU A 395 18.26 -17.89 -30.03
CA GLU A 395 17.93 -18.80 -31.14
C GLU A 395 16.68 -18.35 -31.91
N VAL A 396 15.66 -17.87 -31.19
CA VAL A 396 14.41 -17.39 -31.80
C VAL A 396 14.64 -16.05 -32.50
N VAL A 397 15.46 -15.18 -31.92
CA VAL A 397 15.81 -13.88 -32.52
C VAL A 397 16.62 -14.06 -33.81
N ASP A 398 17.51 -15.05 -33.87
CA ASP A 398 18.31 -15.29 -35.07
C ASP A 398 17.47 -15.75 -36.27
N VAL A 399 16.39 -16.51 -36.03
CA VAL A 399 15.50 -17.01 -37.09
C VAL A 399 14.35 -16.05 -37.41
N LEU A 400 13.71 -15.46 -36.39
CA LEU A 400 12.51 -14.63 -36.51
C LEU A 400 12.77 -13.13 -36.27
N GLY A 401 14.02 -12.69 -36.11
CA GLY A 401 14.36 -11.34 -35.65
C GLY A 401 13.76 -10.19 -36.48
N ALA A 402 13.74 -10.33 -37.80
CA ALA A 402 13.12 -9.34 -38.69
C ALA A 402 11.60 -9.23 -38.47
N LEU A 403 10.91 -10.38 -38.32
CA LEU A 403 9.47 -10.43 -38.03
C LEU A 403 9.18 -9.85 -36.65
N LEU A 404 9.96 -10.23 -35.63
CA LEU A 404 9.82 -9.74 -34.26
C LEU A 404 10.01 -8.22 -34.17
N THR A 405 10.99 -7.66 -34.91
CA THR A 405 11.23 -6.21 -34.97
C THR A 405 10.10 -5.47 -35.68
N GLY A 406 9.55 -6.06 -36.76
CA GLY A 406 8.40 -5.52 -37.48
C GLY A 406 7.15 -5.48 -36.60
N LEU A 407 6.86 -6.57 -35.90
CA LEU A 407 5.75 -6.66 -34.95
C LEU A 407 5.92 -5.69 -33.77
N ASP A 408 7.14 -5.50 -33.26
CA ASP A 408 7.44 -4.54 -32.18
C ASP A 408 7.08 -3.11 -32.60
N THR A 409 7.40 -2.77 -33.85
CA THR A 409 7.09 -1.47 -34.44
C THR A 409 5.58 -1.31 -34.64
N ALA A 410 4.89 -2.38 -35.07
CA ALA A 410 3.43 -2.39 -35.22
C ALA A 410 2.73 -2.19 -33.86
N ILE A 411 3.15 -2.91 -32.81
CA ILE A 411 2.62 -2.78 -31.46
C ILE A 411 2.83 -1.37 -30.91
N LEU A 412 4.03 -0.80 -31.09
CA LEU A 412 4.30 0.59 -30.68
C LEU A 412 3.39 1.57 -31.41
N THR A 413 3.14 1.34 -32.70
CA THR A 413 2.22 2.17 -33.49
C THR A 413 0.80 2.10 -32.95
N VAL A 414 0.32 0.89 -32.60
CA VAL A 414 -1.00 0.69 -31.98
C VAL A 414 -1.09 1.43 -30.63
N PHE A 415 -0.08 1.33 -29.76
CA PHE A 415 -0.09 2.05 -28.47
C PHE A 415 0.00 3.57 -28.63
N THR A 416 0.72 4.05 -29.64
CA THR A 416 0.78 5.48 -29.97
C THR A 416 -0.58 5.97 -30.45
N ALA A 417 -1.25 5.20 -31.32
CA ALA A 417 -2.60 5.49 -31.78
C ALA A 417 -3.61 5.47 -30.64
N GLU A 418 -3.53 4.49 -29.74
CA GLU A 418 -4.38 4.39 -28.54
C GLU A 418 -4.30 5.65 -27.68
N VAL A 419 -3.10 6.08 -27.29
CA VAL A 419 -2.89 7.28 -26.46
C VAL A 419 -3.37 8.53 -27.19
N THR A 420 -3.10 8.64 -28.50
CA THR A 420 -3.55 9.78 -29.30
C THR A 420 -5.08 9.85 -29.36
N LEU A 421 -5.76 8.72 -29.58
CA LEU A 421 -7.22 8.66 -29.60
C LEU A 421 -7.83 9.03 -28.24
N LYS A 422 -7.24 8.57 -27.14
CA LYS A 422 -7.68 8.94 -25.78
C LYS A 422 -7.51 10.44 -25.50
N ILE A 423 -6.39 11.06 -25.91
CA ILE A 423 -6.19 12.51 -25.78
C ILE A 423 -7.20 13.30 -26.62
N LEU A 424 -7.52 12.82 -27.83
CA LEU A 424 -8.53 13.46 -28.69
C LEU A 424 -9.96 13.31 -28.17
N ALA A 425 -10.27 12.21 -27.48
CA ALA A 425 -11.60 11.95 -26.90
C ALA A 425 -11.98 12.94 -25.79
N GLU A 426 -11.01 13.56 -25.11
CA GLU A 426 -11.23 14.60 -24.09
C GLU A 426 -11.66 15.96 -24.67
N GLY A 427 -11.74 16.09 -26.00
CA GLY A 427 -12.24 17.28 -26.66
C GLY A 427 -11.40 18.53 -26.35
N LEU A 428 -12.06 19.63 -25.98
CA LEU A 428 -11.41 20.94 -25.81
C LEU A 428 -10.53 21.04 -24.55
N GLU A 429 -10.57 20.03 -23.67
CA GLU A 429 -9.78 19.97 -22.44
C GLU A 429 -8.83 18.76 -22.44
N PRO A 430 -7.85 18.67 -23.37
CA PRO A 430 -6.93 17.52 -23.48
C PRO A 430 -6.07 17.29 -22.22
N TRP A 431 -5.95 18.30 -21.36
CA TRP A 431 -5.29 18.19 -20.06
C TRP A 431 -6.00 17.24 -19.09
N ASN A 432 -7.30 16.98 -19.28
CA ASN A 432 -8.05 16.04 -18.46
C ASN A 432 -7.51 14.61 -18.59
N TYR A 433 -6.93 14.24 -19.74
CA TYR A 433 -6.25 12.95 -19.93
C TYR A 433 -5.17 12.72 -18.85
N PHE A 434 -4.38 13.75 -18.53
CA PHE A 434 -3.27 13.64 -17.56
C PHE A 434 -3.72 13.65 -16.10
N ARG A 435 -5.00 13.84 -15.80
CA ARG A 435 -5.52 13.67 -14.43
C ARG A 435 -5.60 12.19 -14.03
N GLY A 436 -5.77 11.30 -14.99
CA GLY A 436 -5.75 9.86 -14.73
C GLY A 436 -4.32 9.35 -14.52
N ALA A 437 -4.01 8.84 -13.33
CA ALA A 437 -2.73 8.15 -13.08
C ALA A 437 -2.52 7.00 -14.08
N TRP A 438 -3.62 6.32 -14.42
CA TRP A 438 -3.65 5.28 -15.44
C TRP A 438 -3.69 5.78 -16.90
N ASN A 439 -3.51 7.06 -17.17
CA ASN A 439 -3.35 7.59 -18.51
C ASN A 439 -1.94 8.20 -18.66
N VAL A 440 -1.46 8.85 -17.58
CA VAL A 440 -0.09 9.34 -17.44
C VAL A 440 0.92 8.21 -17.63
N PHE A 441 0.71 7.04 -17.03
CA PHE A 441 1.68 5.95 -17.17
C PHE A 441 1.68 5.30 -18.58
N ASP A 442 0.54 5.24 -19.29
CA ASP A 442 0.54 4.82 -20.71
C ASP A 442 1.33 5.80 -21.56
N PHE A 443 1.15 7.09 -21.30
CA PHE A 443 1.88 8.13 -22.01
C PHE A 443 3.39 8.02 -21.76
N ILE A 444 3.82 7.81 -20.52
CA ILE A 444 5.23 7.59 -20.17
C ILE A 444 5.80 6.36 -20.90
N ILE A 445 5.06 5.24 -20.95
CA ILE A 445 5.51 4.03 -21.65
C ILE A 445 5.68 4.31 -23.15
N VAL A 446 4.71 4.98 -23.77
CA VAL A 446 4.76 5.30 -25.20
C VAL A 446 5.94 6.21 -25.50
N VAL A 447 6.11 7.30 -24.74
CA VAL A 447 7.24 8.24 -24.90
C VAL A 447 8.59 7.54 -24.66
N GLY A 448 8.70 6.74 -23.60
CA GLY A 448 9.90 5.97 -23.28
C GLY A 448 10.27 4.99 -24.40
N SER A 449 9.28 4.43 -25.10
CA SER A 449 9.49 3.49 -26.22
C SER A 449 10.02 4.15 -27.50
N PHE A 450 9.93 5.47 -27.63
CA PHE A 450 10.51 6.22 -28.76
C PHE A 450 11.99 6.58 -28.56
N THR A 451 12.56 6.34 -27.37
CA THR A 451 13.96 6.68 -27.09
C THR A 451 14.92 5.77 -27.86
N LYS A 452 15.34 6.21 -29.06
CA LYS A 452 16.37 5.56 -29.88
C LYS A 452 17.72 6.20 -29.57
N GLY A 453 18.63 5.45 -28.94
CA GLY A 453 19.94 5.96 -28.55
C GLY A 453 21.06 4.92 -28.55
N SER A 454 22.26 5.32 -28.99
CA SER A 454 23.49 4.53 -28.90
C SER A 454 24.34 4.99 -27.70
N GLY A 455 24.35 4.19 -26.63
CA GLY A 455 25.14 4.42 -25.42
C GLY A 455 24.69 3.53 -24.27
N GLY A 456 25.55 3.25 -23.28
CA GLY A 456 25.28 2.34 -22.15
C GLY A 456 24.06 2.72 -21.29
N MET A 457 23.87 4.02 -21.05
CA MET A 457 22.66 4.56 -20.40
C MET A 457 21.42 4.39 -21.31
N LEU A 458 21.59 4.57 -22.61
CA LEU A 458 20.53 4.48 -23.61
C LEU A 458 20.13 3.01 -23.88
N THR A 459 21.04 2.04 -23.70
CA THR A 459 20.72 0.61 -23.69
C THR A 459 19.87 0.22 -22.49
N MET A 460 20.07 0.82 -21.32
CA MET A 460 19.20 0.63 -20.16
C MET A 460 17.81 1.24 -20.38
N LEU A 461 17.71 2.40 -21.05
CA LEU A 461 16.41 2.96 -21.45
C LEU A 461 15.64 2.05 -22.42
N ARG A 462 16.32 1.17 -23.17
CA ARG A 462 15.63 0.14 -23.97
C ARG A 462 14.87 -0.86 -23.11
N LEU A 463 15.18 -1.01 -21.81
CA LEU A 463 14.41 -1.85 -20.90
C LEU A 463 13.06 -1.20 -20.55
N LEU A 464 12.89 0.12 -20.73
CA LEU A 464 11.60 0.79 -20.51
C LEU A 464 10.51 0.26 -21.44
N ARG A 465 10.87 -0.28 -22.62
CA ARG A 465 9.91 -0.95 -23.49
C ARG A 465 9.34 -2.24 -22.88
N LEU A 466 10.00 -2.85 -21.89
CA LEU A 466 9.45 -4.00 -21.14
C LEU A 466 8.31 -3.55 -20.22
N LEU A 467 8.29 -2.30 -19.77
CA LEU A 467 7.20 -1.75 -18.98
C LEU A 467 5.87 -1.76 -19.74
N ARG A 468 5.88 -1.87 -21.07
CA ARG A 468 4.66 -2.04 -21.86
C ARG A 468 3.89 -3.33 -21.52
N VAL A 469 4.57 -4.35 -20.98
CA VAL A 469 3.92 -5.57 -20.45
C VAL A 469 3.11 -5.25 -19.18
N LEU A 470 3.53 -4.27 -18.39
CA LEU A 470 2.78 -3.81 -17.22
C LEU A 470 1.46 -3.13 -17.59
N LYS A 471 1.23 -2.77 -18.87
CA LYS A 471 -0.12 -2.37 -19.34
C LYS A 471 -1.16 -3.50 -19.11
N LEU A 472 -0.74 -4.76 -18.94
CA LEU A 472 -1.64 -5.86 -18.55
C LEU A 472 -2.36 -5.58 -17.22
N VAL A 473 -1.74 -4.84 -16.30
CA VAL A 473 -2.39 -4.40 -15.07
C VAL A 473 -3.66 -3.61 -15.38
N ARG A 474 -3.68 -2.84 -16.48
CA ARG A 474 -4.87 -2.09 -16.90
C ARG A 474 -5.94 -2.94 -17.55
N ALA A 475 -5.55 -4.00 -18.25
CA ALA A 475 -6.51 -4.89 -18.91
C ALA A 475 -7.45 -5.56 -17.90
N PHE A 476 -6.98 -5.79 -16.67
CA PHE A 476 -7.74 -6.46 -15.62
C PHE A 476 -8.07 -5.48 -14.48
N PRO A 477 -9.32 -4.99 -14.37
CA PRO A 477 -9.70 -4.05 -13.32
C PRO A 477 -9.45 -4.62 -11.91
N GLN A 478 -9.62 -5.93 -11.73
CA GLN A 478 -9.28 -6.64 -10.49
C GLN A 478 -7.80 -6.49 -10.11
N LEU A 479 -6.89 -6.50 -11.09
CA LEU A 479 -5.46 -6.31 -10.86
C LEU A 479 -5.12 -4.84 -10.57
N GLN A 480 -5.79 -3.88 -11.23
CA GLN A 480 -5.66 -2.45 -10.90
C GLN A 480 -6.04 -2.16 -9.45
N VAL A 481 -7.14 -2.75 -9.02
CA VAL A 481 -7.72 -2.69 -7.67
C VAL A 481 -6.71 -3.21 -6.63
N ILE A 482 -6.13 -4.40 -6.85
CA ILE A 482 -5.07 -4.96 -5.98
C ILE A 482 -3.81 -4.07 -5.97
N VAL A 483 -3.33 -3.61 -7.13
CA VAL A 483 -2.13 -2.77 -7.22
C VAL A 483 -2.35 -1.41 -6.56
N SER A 484 -3.54 -0.82 -6.71
CA SER A 484 -3.88 0.46 -6.08
C SER A 484 -3.97 0.33 -4.56
N ALA A 485 -4.58 -0.76 -4.06
CA ALA A 485 -4.61 -1.09 -2.64
C ALA A 485 -3.19 -1.28 -2.07
N LEU A 486 -2.32 -2.01 -2.79
CA LEU A 486 -0.91 -2.17 -2.42
C LEU A 486 -0.17 -0.84 -2.34
N ILE A 487 -0.28 0.01 -3.36
CA ILE A 487 0.39 1.33 -3.40
C ILE A 487 -0.11 2.23 -2.27
N LYS A 488 -1.41 2.22 -1.96
CA LYS A 488 -1.98 2.96 -0.82
C LYS A 488 -1.37 2.47 0.50
N GLY A 489 -1.18 1.16 0.64
CA GLY A 489 -0.49 0.52 1.76
C GLY A 489 0.99 0.89 1.89
N VAL A 490 1.70 1.23 0.79
CA VAL A 490 3.15 1.58 0.85
C VAL A 490 3.44 2.77 1.76
N SER A 491 2.50 3.73 1.89
CA SER A 491 2.73 4.91 2.74
C SER A 491 2.90 4.57 4.23
N SER A 492 2.25 3.52 4.74
CA SER A 492 2.42 3.07 6.13
C SER A 492 3.68 2.20 6.27
N ILE A 493 3.98 1.39 5.25
CA ILE A 493 5.17 0.54 5.17
C ILE A 493 6.48 1.35 5.18
N GLY A 494 6.49 2.56 4.60
CA GLY A 494 7.69 3.39 4.46
C GLY A 494 8.43 3.68 5.78
N TYR A 495 7.71 3.89 6.88
CA TYR A 495 8.33 4.13 8.19
C TYR A 495 9.03 2.89 8.77
N ILE A 496 8.53 1.70 8.45
CA ILE A 496 9.15 0.43 8.86
C ILE A 496 10.35 0.14 8.00
N GLY A 497 10.26 0.37 6.69
CA GLY A 497 11.41 0.35 5.79
C GLY A 497 12.52 1.29 6.28
N LEU A 498 12.15 2.47 6.81
CA LEU A 498 13.11 3.39 7.44
C LEU A 498 13.73 2.82 8.72
N ILE A 499 12.97 2.14 9.59
CA ILE A 499 13.51 1.43 10.78
C ILE A 499 14.50 0.35 10.36
N LEU A 500 14.11 -0.45 9.36
CA LEU A 500 14.93 -1.54 8.86
C LEU A 500 16.23 -1.01 8.26
N LEU A 501 16.14 0.03 7.44
CA LEU A 501 17.30 0.74 6.91
C LEU A 501 18.19 1.31 8.04
N LEU A 502 17.59 1.88 9.09
CA LEU A 502 18.32 2.37 10.25
C LEU A 502 19.05 1.25 10.99
N CYS A 503 18.40 0.09 11.12
CA CYS A 503 18.98 -1.10 11.74
C CYS A 503 20.20 -1.57 10.92
N PHE A 504 20.06 -1.73 9.61
CA PHE A 504 21.18 -2.09 8.72
C PHE A 504 22.30 -1.06 8.73
N TYR A 505 21.95 0.23 8.85
CA TYR A 505 22.94 1.29 8.96
C TYR A 505 23.75 1.17 10.27
N VAL A 506 23.08 1.00 11.42
CA VAL A 506 23.74 0.88 12.72
C VAL A 506 24.58 -0.40 12.79
N PHE A 507 24.00 -1.55 12.45
CA PHE A 507 24.73 -2.81 12.42
C PHE A 507 25.83 -2.78 11.36
N GLY A 508 25.61 -2.17 10.20
CA GLY A 508 26.62 -2.05 9.14
C GLY A 508 27.86 -1.30 9.60
N ILE A 509 27.69 -0.22 10.37
CA ILE A 509 28.83 0.49 10.96
C ILE A 509 29.51 -0.35 12.04
N VAL A 510 28.74 -0.99 12.94
CA VAL A 510 29.32 -1.85 13.98
C VAL A 510 30.08 -3.02 13.35
N GLY A 511 29.53 -3.66 12.33
CA GLY A 511 30.14 -4.74 11.57
C GLY A 511 31.39 -4.28 10.82
N ASN A 512 31.38 -3.11 10.20
CA ASN A 512 32.59 -2.50 9.63
C ASN A 512 33.69 -2.35 10.69
N MET A 513 33.37 -1.76 11.84
CA MET A 513 34.34 -1.53 12.91
C MET A 513 34.89 -2.84 13.52
N LEU A 514 34.12 -3.93 13.50
CA LEU A 514 34.51 -5.21 14.08
C LEU A 514 35.17 -6.16 13.08
N PHE A 515 34.74 -6.13 11.82
CA PHE A 515 35.00 -7.20 10.84
C PHE A 515 35.59 -6.71 9.51
N ALA A 516 35.71 -5.41 9.25
CA ALA A 516 36.17 -4.91 7.94
C ALA A 516 37.55 -5.43 7.52
N GLU A 517 38.46 -5.69 8.47
CA GLU A 517 39.79 -6.22 8.16
C GLU A 517 39.78 -7.73 7.86
N ASN A 518 38.97 -8.49 8.61
CA ASN A 518 38.82 -9.94 8.43
C ASN A 518 37.96 -10.29 7.22
N ASP A 519 36.87 -9.56 7.02
CA ASP A 519 35.85 -9.84 6.00
C ASP A 519 35.54 -8.60 5.14
N PRO A 520 36.47 -8.22 4.24
CA PRO A 520 36.32 -6.97 3.50
C PRO A 520 35.18 -7.00 2.49
N PHE A 521 34.86 -8.17 1.91
CA PHE A 521 33.79 -8.29 0.91
C PHE A 521 32.43 -7.87 1.47
N HIS A 522 32.15 -8.26 2.72
CA HIS A 522 30.89 -7.92 3.38
C HIS A 522 31.00 -6.61 4.16
N PHE A 523 32.10 -6.35 4.89
CA PHE A 523 32.14 -5.28 5.89
C PHE A 523 33.09 -4.11 5.58
N GLN A 524 33.90 -4.13 4.52
CA GLN A 524 34.88 -3.05 4.27
C GLN A 524 34.24 -1.69 4.03
N TYR A 525 33.18 -1.66 3.23
CA TYR A 525 32.45 -0.43 2.92
C TYR A 525 31.04 -0.52 3.46
N LEU A 526 30.55 0.59 4.01
CA LEU A 526 29.24 0.64 4.64
C LEU A 526 28.10 0.17 3.73
N HIS A 527 28.14 0.51 2.43
CA HIS A 527 27.09 0.10 1.50
C HIS A 527 27.10 -1.42 1.24
N PHE A 528 28.28 -2.06 1.17
CA PHE A 528 28.35 -3.53 1.13
C PHE A 528 27.87 -4.13 2.43
N ALA A 529 28.25 -3.58 3.59
CA ALA A 529 27.76 -4.05 4.88
C ALA A 529 26.23 -3.98 4.97
N MET A 530 25.62 -2.91 4.46
CA MET A 530 24.17 -2.76 4.42
C MET A 530 23.51 -3.77 3.47
N ILE A 531 24.09 -4.06 2.31
CA ILE A 531 23.57 -5.06 1.35
C ILE A 531 23.71 -6.47 1.93
N SER A 532 24.87 -6.80 2.52
CA SER A 532 25.09 -8.07 3.19
C SER A 532 24.10 -8.25 4.33
N LEU A 533 23.94 -7.25 5.21
CA LEU A 533 22.95 -7.31 6.29
C LEU A 533 21.51 -7.41 5.79
N PHE A 534 21.18 -6.81 4.64
CA PHE A 534 19.87 -7.02 4.01
C PHE A 534 19.66 -8.49 3.60
N GLN A 535 20.66 -9.12 2.97
CA GLN A 535 20.62 -10.56 2.67
C GLN A 535 20.53 -11.40 3.95
N LEU A 536 21.37 -11.10 4.95
CA LEU A 536 21.38 -11.83 6.22
C LEU A 536 20.05 -11.69 6.97
N ALA A 537 19.38 -10.54 6.88
CA ALA A 537 18.06 -10.34 7.46
C ALA A 537 17.02 -11.27 6.82
N THR A 538 17.12 -11.55 5.52
CA THR A 538 16.26 -12.54 4.84
C THR A 538 16.54 -14.00 5.22
N MET A 539 17.41 -14.24 6.22
CA MET A 539 17.84 -15.56 6.68
C MET A 539 18.62 -16.36 5.64
N ASP A 540 19.30 -15.66 4.73
CA ASP A 540 20.08 -16.28 3.66
C ASP A 540 21.59 -15.99 3.84
N GLY A 541 22.40 -17.05 3.78
CA GLY A 541 23.87 -16.99 3.81
C GLY A 541 24.51 -16.41 5.09
N TRP A 542 23.75 -16.25 6.18
CA TRP A 542 24.27 -15.62 7.41
C TRP A 542 25.23 -16.51 8.19
N SER A 543 25.08 -17.83 8.10
CA SER A 543 26.00 -18.78 8.73
C SER A 543 27.40 -18.74 8.11
N ASP A 544 27.51 -18.55 6.79
CA ASP A 544 28.81 -18.43 6.12
C ASP A 544 29.53 -17.16 6.56
N VAL A 545 28.82 -16.02 6.59
CA VAL A 545 29.38 -14.74 7.06
C VAL A 545 29.73 -14.81 8.55
N LEU A 546 28.93 -15.49 9.37
CA LEU A 546 29.27 -15.76 10.77
C LEU A 546 30.57 -16.59 10.86
N TYR A 547 30.69 -17.67 10.10
CA TYR A 547 31.85 -18.57 10.18
C TYR A 547 33.14 -17.93 9.67
N ILE A 548 33.10 -17.12 8.60
CA ILE A 548 34.22 -16.28 8.17
C ILE A 548 34.71 -15.40 9.32
N ASN A 549 33.79 -14.78 10.06
CA ASN A 549 34.14 -13.86 11.15
C ASN A 549 34.42 -14.57 12.49
N TYR A 550 33.95 -15.79 12.68
CA TYR A 550 34.22 -16.61 13.86
C TYR A 550 35.59 -17.28 13.77
N TYR A 551 35.88 -17.97 12.66
CA TYR A 551 37.12 -18.73 12.46
C TYR A 551 38.25 -17.90 11.83
N GLY A 552 37.91 -16.88 11.05
CA GLY A 552 38.86 -16.11 10.25
C GLY A 552 38.78 -16.47 8.77
N CYS A 553 39.05 -15.48 7.93
CA CYS A 553 38.91 -15.55 6.48
C CYS A 553 39.95 -16.43 5.75
N ASP A 554 41.03 -16.82 6.44
CA ASP A 554 42.06 -17.75 5.99
C ASP A 554 41.68 -19.23 6.21
N LEU A 555 40.84 -19.47 7.22
CA LEU A 555 40.39 -20.80 7.65
C LEU A 555 39.04 -21.19 7.07
N TYR A 556 38.14 -20.22 6.86
CA TYR A 556 36.79 -20.45 6.32
C TYR A 556 36.41 -19.38 5.29
N GLY A 557 35.86 -19.81 4.15
CA GLY A 557 35.44 -18.93 3.06
C GLY A 557 36.58 -18.44 2.18
N TYR A 558 36.28 -17.51 1.26
CA TYR A 558 37.23 -16.84 0.36
C TYR A 558 38.11 -17.74 -0.55
N ASP A 559 37.87 -19.05 -0.59
CA ASP A 559 38.67 -20.00 -1.38
C ASP A 559 38.81 -19.59 -2.84
N ALA A 560 37.71 -19.20 -3.49
CA ALA A 560 37.70 -18.76 -4.88
C ALA A 560 38.43 -17.41 -5.10
N TYR A 561 38.50 -16.54 -4.10
CA TYR A 561 39.15 -15.24 -4.19
C TYR A 561 40.65 -15.32 -3.90
N ARG A 562 41.05 -16.24 -3.02
CA ARG A 562 42.46 -16.56 -2.79
C ARG A 562 43.13 -17.09 -4.06
N ASP A 563 42.38 -17.85 -4.86
CA ASP A 563 42.81 -18.28 -6.21
C ASP A 563 43.08 -17.11 -7.16
N LEU A 564 42.48 -15.94 -6.93
CA LEU A 564 42.71 -14.70 -7.68
C LEU A 564 43.81 -13.82 -7.07
N GLY A 565 44.53 -14.32 -6.05
CA GLY A 565 45.60 -13.59 -5.36
C GLY A 565 45.10 -12.57 -4.33
N TYR A 566 43.84 -12.66 -3.91
CA TYR A 566 43.30 -11.81 -2.85
C TYR A 566 43.67 -12.35 -1.47
N GLU A 567 44.35 -11.53 -0.66
CA GLU A 567 44.69 -11.85 0.73
C GLU A 567 43.87 -10.98 1.69
N CYS A 568 43.20 -11.64 2.63
CA CYS A 568 42.49 -11.00 3.74
C CYS A 568 43.37 -10.99 5.00
N LYS A 569 43.10 -10.10 5.96
CA LYS A 569 43.86 -10.03 7.21
C LYS A 569 43.17 -10.89 8.27
N HIS A 570 43.76 -12.06 8.58
CA HIS A 570 43.22 -12.96 9.60
C HIS A 570 43.02 -12.26 10.95
N GLN A 571 41.75 -12.06 11.33
CA GLN A 571 41.34 -11.51 12.62
C GLN A 571 40.03 -12.16 13.08
N PRO A 572 40.09 -13.34 13.71
CA PRO A 572 38.90 -14.04 14.15
C PRO A 572 38.24 -13.31 15.32
N GLY A 573 36.95 -13.02 15.18
CA GLY A 573 36.13 -12.41 16.23
C GLY A 573 35.66 -13.40 17.29
N GLY A 574 35.68 -14.72 17.00
CA GLY A 574 35.24 -15.76 17.92
C GLY A 574 33.83 -15.52 18.47
N MET A 575 33.64 -15.65 19.79
CA MET A 575 32.33 -15.47 20.43
C MET A 575 31.73 -14.06 20.24
N LEU A 576 32.54 -13.04 19.98
CA LEU A 576 32.03 -11.71 19.67
C LEU A 576 31.26 -11.69 18.34
N ALA A 577 31.74 -12.45 17.35
CA ALA A 577 31.03 -12.62 16.08
C ALA A 577 29.68 -13.32 16.31
N VAL A 578 29.66 -14.40 17.11
CA VAL A 578 28.42 -15.11 17.47
C VAL A 578 27.42 -14.15 18.12
N LEU A 579 27.85 -13.34 19.09
CA LEU A 579 26.99 -12.37 19.75
C LEU A 579 26.41 -11.36 18.75
N TYR A 580 27.26 -10.81 17.88
CA TYR A 580 26.84 -9.83 16.86
C TYR A 580 25.78 -10.42 15.92
N PHE A 581 26.05 -11.56 15.30
CA PHE A 581 25.14 -12.18 14.34
C PHE A 581 23.88 -12.73 15.04
N PHE A 582 23.99 -13.32 16.23
CA PHE A 582 22.81 -13.76 16.99
C PHE A 582 21.86 -12.59 17.28
N VAL A 583 22.38 -11.48 17.80
CA VAL A 583 21.57 -10.29 18.09
C VAL A 583 20.99 -9.72 16.79
N PHE A 584 21.77 -9.67 15.71
CA PHE A 584 21.28 -9.19 14.42
C PHE A 584 20.20 -10.08 13.81
N ILE A 585 20.36 -11.41 13.86
CA ILE A 585 19.39 -12.35 13.29
C ILE A 585 18.10 -12.35 14.10
N VAL A 586 18.17 -12.28 15.44
CA VAL A 586 16.98 -12.15 16.28
C VAL A 586 16.28 -10.81 16.05
N LEU A 587 17.01 -9.69 16.08
CA LEU A 587 16.40 -8.35 15.95
C LEU A 587 16.06 -8.00 14.49
N GLY A 588 17.02 -8.07 13.58
CA GLY A 588 16.88 -7.70 12.18
C GLY A 588 16.13 -8.73 11.34
N GLY A 589 16.47 -10.01 11.48
CA GLY A 589 15.87 -11.08 10.66
C GLY A 589 14.52 -11.55 11.17
N MET A 590 14.41 -11.88 12.47
CA MET A 590 13.17 -12.41 13.03
C MET A 590 12.21 -11.30 13.44
N VAL A 591 12.65 -10.29 14.20
CA VAL A 591 11.72 -9.28 14.74
C VAL A 591 11.30 -8.24 13.70
N LEU A 592 12.24 -7.64 12.98
CA LEU A 592 11.90 -6.56 12.05
C LEU A 592 11.18 -7.04 10.78
N ILE A 593 11.51 -8.22 10.22
CA ILE A 593 10.78 -8.76 9.06
C ILE A 593 9.38 -9.19 9.46
N THR A 594 9.19 -9.83 10.62
CA THR A 594 7.85 -10.21 11.08
C THR A 594 6.99 -8.99 11.39
N LEU A 595 7.60 -7.91 11.90
CA LEU A 595 6.94 -6.61 12.03
C LEU A 595 6.55 -6.04 10.66
N PHE A 596 7.42 -6.13 9.65
CA PHE A 596 7.09 -5.74 8.29
C PHE A 596 5.92 -6.54 7.73
N ILE A 597 5.93 -7.86 7.86
CA ILE A 597 4.84 -8.74 7.43
C ILE A 597 3.54 -8.38 8.17
N GLY A 598 3.60 -8.18 9.49
CA GLY A 598 2.44 -7.80 10.30
C GLY A 598 1.79 -6.51 9.84
N VAL A 599 2.59 -5.46 9.58
CA VAL A 599 2.05 -4.16 9.13
C VAL A 599 1.62 -4.17 7.68
N VAL A 600 2.34 -4.87 6.80
CA VAL A 600 1.88 -5.07 5.43
C VAL A 600 0.52 -5.77 5.47
N THR A 601 0.36 -6.82 6.26
CA THR A 601 -0.90 -7.56 6.40
C THR A 601 -2.02 -6.65 6.89
N THR A 602 -1.81 -5.89 7.98
CA THR A 602 -2.85 -4.97 8.48
C THR A 602 -3.16 -3.85 7.49
N SER A 603 -2.15 -3.25 6.86
CA SER A 603 -2.36 -2.20 5.86
C SER A 603 -3.05 -2.69 4.59
N MET A 604 -2.76 -3.92 4.16
CA MET A 604 -3.45 -4.56 3.04
C MET A 604 -4.89 -4.92 3.40
N GLU A 605 -5.13 -5.38 4.63
CA GLU A 605 -6.49 -5.64 5.13
C GLU A 605 -7.31 -4.34 5.21
N GLU A 606 -6.75 -3.25 5.76
CA GLU A 606 -7.38 -1.92 5.78
C GLU A 606 -7.67 -1.42 4.35
N ALA A 607 -6.69 -1.48 3.44
CA ALA A 607 -6.88 -1.05 2.06
C ALA A 607 -7.92 -1.92 1.32
N THR A 608 -8.02 -3.21 1.66
CA THR A 608 -9.05 -4.10 1.11
C THR A 608 -10.42 -3.76 1.65
N GLN A 609 -10.55 -3.50 2.96
CA GLN A 609 -11.80 -3.09 3.59
C GLN A 609 -12.33 -1.76 3.06
N GLU A 610 -11.48 -0.73 2.93
CA GLU A 610 -11.87 0.57 2.36
C GLU A 610 -12.40 0.42 0.93
N MET A 611 -11.76 -0.45 0.15
CA MET A 611 -12.13 -0.70 -1.23
C MET A 611 -13.39 -1.56 -1.36
N GLU A 612 -13.66 -2.45 -0.40
CA GLU A 612 -14.94 -3.15 -0.28
C GLU A 612 -16.07 -2.20 0.12
N ALA A 613 -15.81 -1.28 1.07
CA ALA A 613 -16.76 -0.23 1.45
C ALA A 613 -17.10 0.69 0.27
N GLU A 614 -16.10 1.12 -0.51
CA GLU A 614 -16.32 1.93 -1.72
C GLU A 614 -17.15 1.17 -2.77
N LYS A 615 -16.88 -0.12 -2.97
CA LYS A 615 -17.67 -0.96 -3.88
C LYS A 615 -19.12 -1.11 -3.41
N GLU A 616 -19.34 -1.22 -2.10
CA GLU A 616 -20.68 -1.30 -1.52
C GLU A 616 -21.46 0.00 -1.73
N LEU A 617 -20.82 1.16 -1.49
CA LEU A 617 -21.43 2.46 -1.80
C LEU A 617 -21.85 2.56 -3.27
N VAL A 618 -20.96 2.19 -4.19
CA VAL A 618 -21.27 2.19 -5.64
C VAL A 618 -22.42 1.24 -5.98
N ARG A 619 -22.48 0.06 -5.35
CA ARG A 619 -23.59 -0.88 -5.54
C ARG A 619 -24.92 -0.31 -5.05
N ARG A 620 -24.94 0.36 -3.89
CA ARG A 620 -26.15 1.02 -3.36
C ARG A 620 -26.63 2.14 -4.27
N VAL A 621 -25.72 2.97 -4.78
CA VAL A 621 -26.06 4.02 -5.75
C VAL A 621 -26.63 3.43 -7.05
N GLU A 622 -26.07 2.33 -7.57
CA GLU A 622 -26.61 1.65 -8.76
C GLU A 622 -27.94 0.94 -8.49
N ALA A 623 -28.17 0.47 -7.26
CA ALA A 623 -29.46 -0.07 -6.82
C ALA A 623 -30.53 1.03 -6.80
N LEU A 624 -30.24 2.19 -6.21
CA LEU A 624 -31.12 3.37 -6.24
C LEU A 624 -31.43 3.82 -7.68
N ARG A 625 -30.41 3.85 -8.53
CA ARG A 625 -30.56 4.16 -9.95
C ARG A 625 -31.55 3.21 -10.64
N SER A 626 -31.42 1.91 -10.39
CA SER A 626 -32.28 0.88 -10.99
C SER A 626 -33.70 0.91 -10.42
N GLN A 627 -33.83 1.22 -9.13
CA GLN A 627 -35.12 1.31 -8.43
C GLN A 627 -35.97 2.48 -8.94
N HIS A 628 -35.36 3.63 -9.22
CA HIS A 628 -36.04 4.84 -9.69
C HIS A 628 -35.98 5.07 -11.22
N ASP A 629 -35.49 4.08 -11.99
CA ASP A 629 -35.34 4.12 -13.46
C ASP A 629 -34.63 5.40 -13.98
N ILE A 630 -33.50 5.74 -13.36
CA ILE A 630 -32.77 6.98 -13.66
C ILE A 630 -31.60 6.70 -14.63
N ASP A 631 -31.43 7.58 -15.64
CA ASP A 631 -30.28 7.51 -16.55
C ASP A 631 -28.96 7.65 -15.79
N ALA A 632 -27.96 6.81 -16.13
CA ALA A 632 -26.62 6.82 -15.53
C ALA A 632 -25.98 8.20 -15.50
N LYS A 633 -26.25 9.03 -16.53
CA LYS A 633 -25.68 10.38 -16.66
C LYS A 633 -26.21 11.35 -15.61
N VAL A 634 -27.47 11.17 -15.20
CA VAL A 634 -28.08 12.00 -14.16
C VAL A 634 -27.44 11.67 -12.82
N VAL A 635 -27.30 10.37 -12.49
CA VAL A 635 -26.65 9.93 -11.25
C VAL A 635 -25.19 10.40 -11.20
N ALA A 636 -24.46 10.32 -12.32
CA ALA A 636 -23.12 10.87 -12.43
C ALA A 636 -23.08 12.39 -12.16
N SER A 637 -24.13 13.12 -12.54
CA SER A 637 -24.26 14.56 -12.26
C SER A 637 -24.50 14.82 -10.76
N TYR A 638 -25.32 14.01 -10.09
CA TYR A 638 -25.52 14.11 -8.63
C TYR A 638 -24.23 13.83 -7.87
N MET A 639 -23.48 12.80 -8.26
CA MET A 639 -22.16 12.51 -7.68
C MET A 639 -21.17 13.66 -7.89
N GLN A 640 -21.27 14.37 -9.01
CA GLN A 640 -20.43 15.52 -9.28
C GLN A 640 -20.80 16.74 -8.40
N VAL A 641 -22.08 16.97 -8.14
CA VAL A 641 -22.53 18.00 -7.20
C VAL A 641 -22.08 17.68 -5.78
N PHE A 642 -22.23 16.44 -5.34
CA PHE A 642 -21.75 15.99 -4.04
C PHE A 642 -20.25 16.32 -3.86
N ARG A 643 -19.42 15.98 -4.86
CA ARG A 643 -17.98 16.31 -4.84
C ARG A 643 -17.66 17.80 -4.86
N MET A 644 -18.59 18.66 -5.28
CA MET A 644 -18.41 20.12 -5.22
C MET A 644 -18.85 20.69 -3.87
N LEU A 645 -19.76 20.00 -3.19
CA LEU A 645 -20.24 20.37 -1.85
C LEU A 645 -19.28 19.89 -0.76
N ASP A 646 -18.71 18.69 -0.90
CA ASP A 646 -17.65 18.13 -0.06
C ASP A 646 -16.35 18.91 -0.30
N LEU A 647 -16.16 20.01 0.45
CA LEU A 647 -15.06 20.94 0.27
C LEU A 647 -13.78 20.41 0.92
N ASP A 648 -13.90 19.56 1.94
CA ASP A 648 -12.77 18.99 2.67
C ASP A 648 -12.40 17.56 2.23
N GLY A 649 -13.19 16.95 1.36
CA GLY A 649 -12.96 15.61 0.81
C GLY A 649 -13.22 14.51 1.84
N SER A 650 -14.07 14.77 2.82
CA SER A 650 -14.40 13.84 3.90
C SER A 650 -15.23 12.65 3.43
N GLY A 651 -15.87 12.75 2.25
CA GLY A 651 -16.79 11.73 1.74
C GLY A 651 -18.21 11.83 2.32
N SER A 652 -18.49 12.91 3.03
CA SER A 652 -19.78 13.31 3.57
C SER A 652 -19.94 14.83 3.45
N VAL A 653 -21.16 15.35 3.55
CA VAL A 653 -21.44 16.80 3.51
C VAL A 653 -21.90 17.25 4.89
N GLU A 654 -21.13 18.14 5.52
CA GLU A 654 -21.51 18.75 6.81
C GLU A 654 -22.52 19.90 6.60
N GLU A 655 -23.28 20.26 7.64
CA GLU A 655 -24.23 21.40 7.63
C GLU A 655 -23.59 22.70 7.09
N ALA A 656 -22.35 22.98 7.50
CA ALA A 656 -21.63 24.18 7.07
C ALA A 656 -21.28 24.17 5.58
N GLU A 657 -21.01 23.00 5.00
CA GLU A 657 -20.69 22.80 3.60
C GLU A 657 -21.94 22.90 2.74
N LEU A 658 -23.03 22.26 3.17
CA LEU A 658 -24.35 22.40 2.56
C LEU A 658 -24.80 23.86 2.52
N ARG A 659 -24.64 24.59 3.64
CA ARG A 659 -24.93 26.04 3.72
C ARG A 659 -24.09 26.86 2.73
N THR A 660 -22.80 26.51 2.61
CA THR A 660 -21.88 27.20 1.69
C THR A 660 -22.29 26.94 0.23
N GLY A 661 -22.70 25.72 -0.10
CA GLY A 661 -23.27 25.35 -1.39
C GLY A 661 -24.56 26.09 -1.73
N LEU A 662 -25.51 26.13 -0.78
CA LEU A 662 -26.78 26.84 -0.94
C LEU A 662 -26.58 28.37 -1.08
N ALA A 663 -25.63 28.93 -0.32
CA ALA A 663 -25.25 30.33 -0.46
C ALA A 663 -24.63 30.64 -1.84
N ALA A 664 -23.96 29.67 -2.47
CA ALA A 664 -23.39 29.84 -3.81
C ALA A 664 -24.46 29.96 -4.90
N ILE A 665 -25.64 29.33 -4.71
CA ILE A 665 -26.80 29.47 -5.61
C ILE A 665 -27.71 30.66 -5.25
N GLY A 666 -27.37 31.42 -4.20
CA GLY A 666 -28.15 32.59 -3.76
C GLY A 666 -29.35 32.24 -2.88
N LYS A 667 -29.38 31.04 -2.30
CA LYS A 667 -30.35 30.67 -1.26
C LYS A 667 -29.69 30.79 0.11
N TYR A 668 -30.36 31.49 1.02
CA TYR A 668 -29.88 31.73 2.38
C TYR A 668 -30.88 31.17 3.40
N PRO A 669 -30.94 29.84 3.55
CA PRO A 669 -31.86 29.22 4.52
C PRO A 669 -31.52 29.67 5.95
N THR A 670 -32.54 29.75 6.81
CA THR A 670 -32.33 29.96 8.24
C THR A 670 -31.69 28.72 8.88
N TYR A 671 -31.21 28.86 10.12
CA TYR A 671 -30.63 27.72 10.85
C TYR A 671 -31.66 26.61 11.08
N GLU A 672 -32.91 26.95 11.38
CA GLU A 672 -33.98 25.95 11.52
C GLU A 672 -34.27 25.24 10.19
N GLU A 673 -34.38 25.97 9.09
CA GLU A 673 -34.64 25.39 7.76
C GLU A 673 -33.51 24.46 7.31
N LEU A 674 -32.25 24.85 7.55
CA LEU A 674 -31.09 24.05 7.19
C LEU A 674 -31.00 22.77 8.03
N LYS A 675 -31.37 22.86 9.31
CA LYS A 675 -31.42 21.70 10.21
C LYS A 675 -32.54 20.74 9.82
N GLU A 676 -33.73 21.24 9.47
CA GLU A 676 -34.81 20.41 8.94
C GLU A 676 -34.41 19.69 7.65
N MET A 677 -33.69 20.37 6.75
CA MET A 677 -33.16 19.73 5.54
C MET A 677 -32.16 18.62 5.87
N MET A 678 -31.32 18.81 6.89
CA MET A 678 -30.36 17.80 7.33
C MET A 678 -31.08 16.59 7.95
N ASP A 679 -32.00 16.83 8.88
CA ASP A 679 -32.74 15.79 9.61
C ASP A 679 -33.63 14.93 8.69
N VAL A 680 -33.99 15.42 7.50
CA VAL A 680 -34.78 14.67 6.50
C VAL A 680 -33.91 13.76 5.64
N VAL A 681 -32.63 14.08 5.47
CA VAL A 681 -31.72 13.37 4.55
C VAL A 681 -30.79 12.42 5.29
N ASP A 682 -30.41 12.80 6.51
CA ASP A 682 -29.56 12.03 7.42
C ASP A 682 -30.38 10.89 8.05
N GLU A 683 -30.39 9.72 7.41
CA GLU A 683 -31.15 8.55 7.90
C GLU A 683 -30.49 7.91 9.13
N ASP A 684 -29.16 7.97 9.21
CA ASP A 684 -28.38 7.34 10.26
C ASP A 684 -28.16 8.23 11.50
N GLY A 685 -28.54 9.51 11.42
CA GLY A 685 -28.45 10.49 12.49
C GLY A 685 -27.01 10.90 12.81
N SER A 686 -26.10 10.77 11.85
CA SER A 686 -24.68 11.09 12.00
C SER A 686 -24.38 12.59 12.06
N GLY A 687 -25.35 13.43 11.71
CA GLY A 687 -25.21 14.88 11.53
C GLY A 687 -24.43 15.24 10.27
N GLN A 688 -24.30 14.32 9.32
CA GLN A 688 -23.59 14.43 8.05
C GLN A 688 -24.40 13.71 6.97
N ILE A 689 -24.32 14.15 5.71
CA ILE A 689 -25.00 13.49 4.59
C ILE A 689 -23.97 12.71 3.77
N ASP A 690 -24.11 11.39 3.67
CA ASP A 690 -23.25 10.57 2.81
C ASP A 690 -23.66 10.63 1.33
N ILE A 691 -22.86 10.02 0.44
CA ILE A 691 -23.14 10.03 -1.01
C ILE A 691 -24.45 9.32 -1.39
N VAL A 692 -24.82 8.25 -0.66
CA VAL A 692 -26.03 7.46 -0.92
C VAL A 692 -27.24 8.27 -0.51
N GLU A 693 -27.23 8.82 0.70
CA GLU A 693 -28.25 9.71 1.25
C GLU A 693 -28.43 10.95 0.37
N PHE A 694 -27.33 11.55 -0.09
CA PHE A 694 -27.39 12.70 -0.99
C PHE A 694 -28.05 12.36 -2.33
N VAL A 695 -27.70 11.21 -2.94
CA VAL A 695 -28.31 10.77 -4.20
C VAL A 695 -29.79 10.50 -3.99
N GLU A 696 -30.16 9.82 -2.90
CA GLU A 696 -31.55 9.55 -2.55
C GLU A 696 -32.36 10.84 -2.33
N PHE A 697 -31.80 11.83 -1.64
CA PHE A 697 -32.41 13.14 -1.50
C PHE A 697 -32.65 13.83 -2.85
N MET A 698 -31.65 13.82 -3.73
CA MET A 698 -31.77 14.45 -5.06
C MET A 698 -32.82 13.75 -5.92
N ILE A 699 -33.02 12.45 -5.75
CA ILE A 699 -34.10 11.69 -6.40
C ILE A 699 -35.47 12.15 -5.87
N HIS A 700 -35.64 12.20 -4.54
CA HIS A 700 -36.90 12.63 -3.93
C HIS A 700 -37.28 14.07 -4.29
N VAL A 701 -36.31 15.00 -4.32
CA VAL A 701 -36.52 16.39 -4.75
C VAL A 701 -37.04 16.43 -6.18
N ARG A 702 -36.44 15.64 -7.08
CA ARG A 702 -36.86 15.57 -8.48
C ARG A 702 -38.27 14.99 -8.64
N GLU A 703 -38.60 13.92 -7.93
CA GLU A 703 -39.94 13.32 -7.98
C GLU A 703 -41.03 14.30 -7.52
N LYS A 704 -40.77 15.02 -6.41
CA LYS A 704 -41.69 16.05 -5.89
C LYS A 704 -41.88 17.19 -6.87
N SER A 705 -40.81 17.63 -7.54
CA SER A 705 -40.88 18.69 -8.54
C SER A 705 -41.66 18.27 -9.79
N ASN A 706 -41.41 17.05 -10.30
CA ASN A 706 -42.18 16.46 -11.40
C ASN A 706 -43.68 16.36 -11.09
N GLN A 707 -44.05 15.96 -9.86
CA GLN A 707 -45.44 15.90 -9.43
C GLN A 707 -46.11 17.28 -9.41
N GLN A 708 -45.41 18.31 -8.91
CA GLN A 708 -45.91 19.69 -8.91
C GLN A 708 -46.08 20.24 -10.34
N HIS A 709 -45.14 19.92 -11.24
CA HIS A 709 -45.22 20.32 -12.64
C HIS A 709 -46.39 19.63 -13.36
N ALA A 710 -46.56 18.32 -13.16
CA ALA A 710 -47.70 17.57 -13.70
C ALA A 710 -49.05 18.10 -13.18
N ALA A 711 -49.13 18.44 -11.90
CA ALA A 711 -50.32 19.04 -11.31
C ALA A 711 -50.65 20.42 -11.91
N ARG A 712 -49.63 21.25 -12.19
CA ARG A 712 -49.80 22.52 -12.91
C ARG A 712 -50.32 22.32 -14.33
N LEU A 713 -49.70 21.42 -15.09
CA LEU A 713 -50.14 21.11 -16.46
C LEU A 713 -51.56 20.54 -16.49
N ALA A 714 -51.93 19.70 -15.52
CA ALA A 714 -53.29 19.19 -15.38
C ALA A 714 -54.30 20.31 -15.04
N ALA A 715 -53.93 21.25 -14.17
CA ALA A 715 -54.76 22.41 -13.83
C ALA A 715 -54.93 23.36 -15.03
N GLU A 716 -53.87 23.60 -15.80
CA GLU A 716 -53.91 24.40 -17.04
C GLU A 716 -54.74 23.72 -18.12
N ALA A 717 -54.62 22.40 -18.29
CA ALA A 717 -55.45 21.62 -19.20
C ALA A 717 -56.93 21.63 -18.80
N ALA A 718 -57.23 21.56 -17.50
CA ALA A 718 -58.60 21.66 -16.98
C ALA A 718 -59.20 23.07 -17.25
N LEU A 719 -58.43 24.13 -17.03
CA LEU A 719 -58.81 25.52 -17.33
C LEU A 719 -59.01 25.75 -18.85
N ALA A 720 -58.18 25.13 -19.69
CA ALA A 720 -58.33 25.18 -21.15
C ALA A 720 -59.59 24.43 -21.64
N ALA A 721 -59.92 23.28 -21.03
CA ALA A 721 -61.14 22.54 -21.32
C ALA A 721 -62.40 23.35 -20.95
N GLU A 722 -62.36 24.08 -19.83
CA GLU A 722 -63.44 24.95 -19.35
C GLU A 722 -63.63 26.21 -20.21
N HIS A 723 -62.57 26.73 -20.83
CA HIS A 723 -62.67 27.82 -21.81
C HIS A 723 -63.27 27.36 -23.15
N SER A 724 -63.05 26.11 -23.57
CA SER A 724 -63.62 25.61 -24.83
C SER A 724 -65.14 25.39 -24.75
N SER A 725 -65.68 25.04 -23.56
CA SER A 725 -67.10 24.79 -23.34
C SER A 725 -67.98 26.06 -23.28
N ARG A 726 -67.38 27.24 -23.07
CA ARG A 726 -68.07 28.55 -23.10
C ARG A 726 -68.24 29.17 -24.50
N SER A 727 -67.69 28.56 -25.55
CA SER A 727 -67.72 29.13 -26.91
C SER A 727 -68.95 28.76 -27.76
N TRP A 728 -69.90 27.97 -27.24
CA TRP A 728 -71.12 27.56 -27.95
C TRP A 728 -72.39 28.22 -27.40
N SER A 729 -72.52 29.54 -27.54
CA SER A 729 -73.81 30.23 -27.32
C SER A 729 -73.92 31.59 -28.02
N SER A 730 -74.13 31.62 -29.35
CA SER A 730 -75.02 32.58 -30.07
C SER A 730 -75.03 32.35 -31.60
N PRO A 731 -76.14 32.58 -32.34
CA PRO A 731 -76.28 32.20 -33.76
C PRO A 731 -76.26 33.35 -34.81
N ARG A 732 -75.79 32.99 -36.03
CA ARG A 732 -75.93 33.65 -37.37
C ARG A 732 -75.12 34.97 -37.56
N ALA A 733 -74.56 35.30 -38.73
CA ALA A 733 -75.00 35.09 -40.10
C ALA A 733 -73.84 35.10 -41.13
N ALA A 734 -74.17 34.65 -42.33
CA ALA A 734 -73.33 34.37 -43.50
C ALA A 734 -72.61 35.58 -44.12
N LEU A 735 -71.44 35.34 -44.72
CA LEU A 735 -70.99 35.87 -46.02
C LEU A 735 -69.72 35.12 -46.51
N SER A 736 -69.70 34.79 -47.78
CA SER A 736 -68.57 34.28 -48.59
C SER A 736 -68.36 35.24 -49.77
N PRO A 737 -67.38 35.07 -50.70
CA PRO A 737 -66.11 34.32 -50.70
C PRO A 737 -64.91 35.13 -51.25
N ARG A 738 -63.65 34.71 -50.98
CA ARG A 738 -62.59 34.39 -51.99
C ARG A 738 -61.15 34.49 -51.44
N ASN A 739 -60.46 33.36 -51.62
CA ASN A 739 -59.08 33.11 -52.05
C ASN A 739 -57.88 33.66 -51.25
N GLY A 740 -57.08 32.72 -50.74
CA GLY A 740 -55.61 32.84 -50.80
C GLY A 740 -54.80 32.17 -49.69
N LEU A 741 -54.45 30.88 -49.91
CA LEU A 741 -53.24 30.16 -49.44
C LEU A 741 -53.24 29.48 -48.04
N ASN A 742 -53.29 28.15 -48.15
CA ASN A 742 -52.95 27.05 -47.23
C ASN A 742 -51.63 27.22 -46.44
N CYS A 743 -51.56 26.71 -45.21
CA CYS A 743 -51.38 25.27 -44.96
C CYS A 743 -51.66 24.89 -43.49
N SER A 744 -52.68 24.05 -43.32
CA SER A 744 -53.15 23.48 -42.05
C SER A 744 -52.60 22.07 -41.86
N VAL A 745 -52.41 21.65 -40.60
CA VAL A 745 -52.22 20.24 -40.22
C VAL A 745 -53.29 19.88 -39.19
N MET A 746 -54.10 18.88 -39.54
CA MET A 746 -54.92 18.00 -38.68
C MET A 746 -55.75 17.10 -39.63
N PRO A 747 -56.33 15.98 -39.18
CA PRO A 747 -55.78 14.75 -38.61
C PRO A 747 -56.23 13.52 -39.44
N TYR A 748 -55.87 12.27 -39.10
CA TYR A 748 -56.74 11.11 -39.37
C TYR A 748 -56.31 9.85 -38.57
N ILE A 749 -57.31 9.21 -37.98
CA ILE A 749 -57.34 7.84 -37.42
C ILE A 749 -57.56 6.84 -38.57
N SER A 750 -56.98 5.64 -38.56
CA SER A 750 -57.67 4.38 -38.98
C SER A 750 -56.72 3.20 -39.09
N ASP A 751 -57.12 2.10 -38.47
CA ASP A 751 -56.70 0.72 -38.69
C ASP A 751 -56.78 0.25 -40.15
N LYS A 752 -56.09 -0.85 -40.48
CA LYS A 752 -56.55 -1.87 -41.44
C LYS A 752 -55.93 -3.26 -41.18
N GLU A 753 -56.80 -4.26 -41.23
CA GLU A 753 -56.63 -5.71 -41.06
C GLU A 753 -56.14 -6.50 -42.31
N SER A 754 -55.73 -7.75 -42.03
CA SER A 754 -55.79 -9.00 -42.84
C SER A 754 -54.69 -9.26 -43.89
N GLN A 755 -54.16 -10.47 -44.14
CA GLN A 755 -54.63 -11.85 -43.92
C GLN A 755 -53.46 -12.85 -44.17
N ASP A 756 -53.39 -14.01 -43.48
CA ASP A 756 -53.26 -15.35 -44.09
C ASP A 756 -53.30 -16.53 -43.09
N ALA A 757 -54.34 -17.35 -43.29
CA ALA A 757 -54.46 -18.82 -43.26
C ALA A 757 -54.06 -19.72 -42.03
N ASN A 758 -55.12 -20.15 -41.31
CA ASN A 758 -55.71 -21.51 -41.29
C ASN A 758 -55.21 -22.65 -40.34
N VAL A 759 -56.22 -23.34 -39.79
CA VAL A 759 -56.33 -24.76 -39.34
C VAL A 759 -56.29 -25.10 -37.82
N ASP A 760 -57.51 -25.38 -37.33
CA ASP A 760 -58.03 -26.41 -36.40
C ASP A 760 -57.73 -26.46 -34.87
N ALA A 761 -58.82 -26.24 -34.12
CA ALA A 761 -59.42 -27.05 -33.04
C ALA A 761 -58.55 -28.03 -32.23
N ASN A 762 -58.59 -27.97 -30.89
CA ASN A 762 -59.67 -28.54 -30.05
C ASN A 762 -59.47 -28.25 -28.54
N SER A 763 -60.61 -28.16 -27.84
CA SER A 763 -60.91 -28.08 -26.39
C SER A 763 -60.02 -28.94 -25.44
N THR A 764 -59.84 -28.65 -24.13
CA THR A 764 -60.81 -28.44 -23.03
C THR A 764 -60.19 -27.82 -21.74
N ASN A 765 -60.79 -26.72 -21.24
CA ASN A 765 -61.18 -26.30 -19.86
C ASN A 765 -60.85 -27.18 -18.61
N PRO A 766 -61.03 -26.70 -17.35
CA PRO A 766 -60.69 -25.40 -16.71
C PRO A 766 -60.22 -25.49 -15.21
N GLY A 767 -59.76 -24.34 -14.66
CA GLY A 767 -59.96 -23.92 -13.26
C GLY A 767 -58.79 -24.10 -12.28
N ILE A 768 -58.57 -23.30 -11.23
CA ILE A 768 -59.28 -22.16 -10.61
C ILE A 768 -58.26 -21.50 -9.62
N SER A 769 -58.12 -20.17 -9.69
CA SER A 769 -57.99 -19.13 -8.64
C SER A 769 -57.10 -19.25 -7.35
N LEU A 770 -56.39 -18.13 -7.08
CA LEU A 770 -56.21 -17.38 -5.80
C LEU A 770 -55.38 -18.06 -4.68
N ASP A 771 -54.59 -17.45 -3.79
CA ASP A 771 -54.28 -16.09 -3.29
C ASP A 771 -52.96 -16.21 -2.45
N VAL A 772 -51.98 -15.27 -2.46
CA VAL A 772 -51.74 -14.09 -1.57
C VAL A 772 -51.17 -14.37 -0.15
N GLU A 773 -50.12 -13.59 0.20
CA GLU A 773 -49.54 -13.18 1.52
C GLU A 773 -48.70 -14.18 2.38
N ALA A 774 -47.42 -13.87 2.71
CA ALA A 774 -46.85 -12.99 3.77
C ALA A 774 -46.95 -13.65 5.19
N HIS A 775 -46.07 -13.56 6.20
CA HIS A 775 -45.01 -12.66 6.68
C HIS A 775 -44.24 -13.36 7.86
N SER A 776 -43.04 -12.86 8.25
CA SER A 776 -42.43 -12.73 9.63
C SER A 776 -42.30 -13.98 10.56
N GLU A 777 -41.42 -14.14 11.56
CA GLU A 777 -40.34 -13.42 12.27
C GLU A 777 -39.70 -14.43 13.29
N GLU A 778 -38.49 -14.13 13.79
CA GLU A 778 -37.84 -14.52 15.10
C GLU A 778 -37.92 -15.99 15.62
N GLY A 779 -36.95 -16.63 16.31
CA GLY A 779 -35.76 -16.28 17.07
C GLY A 779 -35.57 -17.34 18.19
N SER A 780 -34.32 -17.60 18.62
CA SER A 780 -33.91 -18.23 19.90
C SER A 780 -33.50 -19.73 20.01
N GLU A 781 -32.19 -19.90 20.30
CA GLU A 781 -31.54 -20.68 21.37
C GLU A 781 -31.32 -22.22 21.38
N THR A 782 -30.02 -22.55 21.40
CA THR A 782 -29.27 -23.45 22.33
C THR A 782 -29.23 -24.99 22.21
N ALA A 783 -27.99 -25.46 21.97
CA ALA A 783 -27.21 -26.48 22.70
C ALA A 783 -27.68 -27.95 22.81
N LEU A 784 -26.89 -28.91 22.28
CA LEU A 784 -26.00 -29.83 23.04
C LEU A 784 -25.51 -31.02 22.17
N LEU A 785 -24.17 -31.13 22.07
CA LEU A 785 -23.30 -32.31 22.29
C LEU A 785 -23.52 -33.69 21.59
N SER A 786 -22.41 -34.11 20.95
CA SER A 786 -21.77 -35.45 20.97
C SER A 786 -22.27 -36.56 20.03
N GLN A 787 -21.41 -37.04 19.11
CA GLN A 787 -20.64 -38.29 19.25
C GLN A 787 -19.87 -38.67 17.96
N GLU A 788 -18.89 -39.54 18.17
CA GLU A 788 -17.71 -39.90 17.38
C GLU A 788 -17.96 -40.71 16.08
N ALA A 789 -16.88 -40.79 15.28
CA ALA A 789 -16.58 -41.60 14.08
C ALA A 789 -16.78 -43.15 14.30
N PRO A 790 -16.53 -44.11 13.34
CA PRO A 790 -15.63 -44.03 12.17
C PRO A 790 -15.94 -44.85 10.88
N ALA A 791 -15.16 -44.53 9.83
CA ALA A 791 -14.54 -45.37 8.77
C ALA A 791 -15.34 -46.44 7.98
N ARG A 792 -15.32 -46.33 6.62
CA ARG A 792 -14.55 -47.22 5.70
C ARG A 792 -14.72 -46.85 4.21
N PRO A 793 -13.75 -47.23 3.34
CA PRO A 793 -13.66 -46.81 1.95
C PRO A 793 -14.29 -47.83 0.97
N ARG A 794 -14.71 -47.38 -0.22
CA ARG A 794 -15.04 -48.25 -1.36
C ARG A 794 -14.08 -48.04 -2.53
N SER A 795 -13.48 -49.15 -2.93
CA SER A 795 -12.70 -49.35 -4.15
C SER A 795 -13.61 -49.38 -5.39
N GLY A 796 -13.10 -48.88 -6.52
CA GLY A 796 -13.67 -49.10 -7.85
C GLY A 796 -12.66 -48.79 -8.96
N ARG A 797 -11.91 -49.81 -9.36
CA ARG A 797 -11.09 -49.92 -10.60
C ARG A 797 -12.08 -49.93 -11.81
N VAL A 798 -11.79 -49.46 -13.03
CA VAL A 798 -11.04 -50.06 -14.18
C VAL A 798 -11.11 -49.03 -15.35
N THR A 799 -10.05 -48.62 -16.07
CA THR A 799 -9.50 -49.19 -17.35
C THR A 799 -8.44 -48.18 -17.86
N SER A 800 -7.14 -48.50 -17.88
CA SER A 800 -6.33 -49.12 -18.96
C SER A 800 -6.28 -48.36 -20.31
N LYS A 801 -5.13 -47.75 -20.62
CA LYS A 801 -4.44 -47.92 -21.91
C LYS A 801 -2.95 -47.54 -21.82
N ILE A 802 -2.18 -48.34 -22.55
CA ILE A 802 -0.73 -48.57 -22.53
C ILE A 802 -0.03 -47.63 -23.53
N LEU A 803 1.12 -47.08 -23.13
CA LEU A 803 2.43 -46.83 -23.81
C LEU A 803 2.54 -46.92 -25.36
N PRO A 804 3.57 -46.32 -26.03
CA PRO A 804 4.95 -46.22 -25.52
C PRO A 804 5.76 -44.93 -25.78
N SER A 805 6.85 -44.92 -25.02
CA SER A 805 8.07 -44.14 -25.06
C SER A 805 8.80 -44.12 -26.40
N GLY A 806 9.43 -42.98 -26.68
CA GLY A 806 10.66 -42.77 -27.46
C GLY A 806 11.46 -41.67 -26.77
#